data_AF-A0A350MPD8-F1
#
_entry.id   AF-A0A350MPD8-F1
#
_cell.length_a   1.000
_cell.length_b   1.000
_cell.length_c   1.000
_cell.angle_alpha   90.00
_cell.angle_beta   90.00
_cell.angle_gamma   90.00
#
_symmetry.space_group_name_H-M   'P 1'
#
loop_
_entity.id
_entity.type
_entity.pdbx_description
1 polymer ?
#
loop_
_entity_poly.entity_id
_entity_poly.type
_entity_poly.pdbx_seq_one_letter_code
_entity_poly.pdbx_strand_id
1 'polypeptide(L)'
;LLILYDWASQVSFEDEEIDAERGVIHEEWRTGRNAMERMNKRAMKKLFYNSKYAVHDVIGDIQIINSFPYETLRRFYHDWYRPDLQAIIAVGDFDPQVVEQKIVDLFGTLPKRENARERAIEKVPDHEETLVAIETDKEAQYTVVEVVYKHEPVEKRDQEYLRQQLVTQLFNQMMNARLSEIQRQADPPFIYAYDVYTNLVRSKDAYLAVAITKSGEAMRALEALLTENERVLRYGFTEGELERAKSELLKQRENAFNERNKRRSEQLVWQYMNHFLENKPIPGPEFEYIFAKDLLPGITLEEINDLPSKWITDSNRVIVIQGPQKEDLIYPSEQEVLDVLAKIENEEIAPYIDKVSNKPLISELPEPGKVVESSEDKAIGVITWRLSNGARVVLKPTDFKEDEILFAAFSLGGTSLYSIDEYLSAQLAASIIGESGLGDFDATELQKALSGQMVEISPYINELKEGFNGRSSKNDLETLFQLLHLYFGKARADENIYGAYMNRLKAFLENSALDPENAFRDTIQVTMASYSPYRKPLTVERLSEAKLSLMKQIFDQRFADADGFIYYFVGSFQPEELKPLVEKYLASLPSMKKNEHWKDLKIQPPKGQVKKTVVRDMEDPKATVFISFTGKFDYDPMKRLAMSAINDILSYRFIETIREEEGATYGTSVRTRFSKYPNPQYQLNIQFDCDPVNAERMTNIVYQEIEKLRTQGPTQEQMRNFKENQLKTWAEKIKENSFWMDKLTTSDFDGESYENILKFPEMLESLTPEKVKNAAQENYSGENMVQIILMPSDLSKSVRNPNIKP
;
A
#
# COMPACT_ATOMS: atom_id res chain seq x y z
N LEU A 1 21.08 5.54 -21.69
CA LEU A 1 20.89 6.37 -22.90
C LEU A 1 20.79 5.52 -24.16
N LEU A 2 21.75 4.65 -24.49
CA LEU A 2 21.66 3.77 -25.68
C LEU A 2 20.37 2.94 -25.73
N ILE A 3 20.02 2.24 -24.63
CA ILE A 3 18.76 1.49 -24.53
C ILE A 3 17.53 2.39 -24.84
N LEU A 4 17.51 3.62 -24.33
CA LEU A 4 16.41 4.57 -24.59
C LEU A 4 16.38 5.02 -26.05
N TYR A 5 17.56 5.18 -26.68
CA TYR A 5 17.68 5.53 -28.09
C TYR A 5 17.14 4.41 -28.98
N ASP A 6 17.44 3.15 -28.62
CA ASP A 6 16.94 1.98 -29.32
C ASP A 6 15.42 1.89 -29.20
N TRP A 7 14.86 2.06 -27.99
CA TRP A 7 13.41 2.12 -27.81
C TRP A 7 12.74 3.26 -28.57
N ALA A 8 13.39 4.43 -28.65
CA ALA A 8 12.85 5.60 -29.33
C ALA A 8 12.89 5.50 -30.86
N SER A 9 13.80 4.71 -31.45
CA SER A 9 14.01 4.73 -32.91
C SER A 9 14.41 3.42 -33.61
N GLN A 10 14.90 2.39 -32.91
CA GLN A 10 15.53 1.19 -33.49
C GLN A 10 14.82 -0.12 -33.13
N VAL A 11 13.58 -0.07 -32.64
CA VAL A 11 12.83 -1.31 -32.37
C VAL A 11 12.57 -2.05 -33.68
N SER A 12 13.07 -3.28 -33.81
CA SER A 12 13.02 -4.06 -35.04
C SER A 12 11.61 -4.55 -35.39
N PHE A 13 10.79 -4.84 -34.39
CA PHE A 13 9.45 -5.42 -34.56
C PHE A 13 9.46 -6.64 -35.49
N GLU A 14 10.37 -7.59 -35.24
CA GLU A 14 10.42 -8.87 -35.97
C GLU A 14 9.08 -9.61 -35.77
N ASP A 15 8.56 -10.25 -36.82
CA ASP A 15 7.23 -10.89 -36.80
C ASP A 15 7.18 -12.00 -35.73
N GLU A 16 8.25 -12.78 -35.59
CA GLU A 16 8.35 -13.87 -34.62
C GLU A 16 8.30 -13.35 -33.17
N GLU A 17 8.95 -12.22 -32.88
CA GLU A 17 8.93 -11.60 -31.56
C GLU A 17 7.56 -11.01 -31.22
N ILE A 18 6.87 -10.43 -32.22
CA ILE A 18 5.49 -9.97 -32.03
C ILE A 18 4.59 -11.16 -31.68
N ASP A 19 4.70 -12.27 -32.39
CA ASP A 19 3.88 -13.46 -32.13
C ASP A 19 4.20 -14.13 -30.78
N ALA A 20 5.45 -14.11 -30.35
CA ALA A 20 5.85 -14.53 -29.01
C ALA A 20 5.20 -13.63 -27.93
N GLU A 21 5.30 -12.31 -28.09
CA GLU A 21 4.75 -11.35 -27.13
C GLU A 21 3.22 -11.37 -27.06
N ARG A 22 2.51 -11.79 -28.13
CA ARG A 22 1.05 -12.02 -28.06
C ARG A 22 0.70 -12.95 -26.91
N GLY A 23 1.49 -13.99 -26.64
CA GLY A 23 1.24 -14.89 -25.51
C GLY A 23 1.35 -14.22 -24.15
N VAL A 24 2.38 -13.39 -23.96
CA VAL A 24 2.55 -12.61 -22.73
C VAL A 24 1.37 -11.66 -22.53
N ILE A 25 0.91 -10.98 -23.58
CA ILE A 25 -0.25 -10.06 -23.53
C ILE A 25 -1.56 -10.82 -23.22
N HIS A 26 -1.72 -12.05 -23.72
CA HIS A 26 -2.86 -12.91 -23.35
C HIS A 26 -2.90 -13.19 -21.84
N GLU A 27 -1.74 -13.47 -21.25
CA GLU A 27 -1.66 -13.74 -19.82
C GLU A 27 -1.81 -12.45 -19.00
N GLU A 28 -1.34 -11.30 -19.48
CA GLU A 28 -1.65 -10.00 -18.88
C GLU A 28 -3.16 -9.72 -18.87
N TRP A 29 -3.82 -9.93 -20.02
CA TRP A 29 -5.27 -9.78 -20.18
C TRP A 29 -6.04 -10.72 -19.24
N ARG A 30 -5.57 -11.96 -19.08
CA ARG A 30 -6.21 -12.95 -18.20
C ARG A 30 -6.01 -12.61 -16.72
N THR A 31 -4.78 -12.28 -16.31
CA THR A 31 -4.45 -11.98 -14.92
C THR A 31 -5.10 -10.68 -14.42
N GLY A 32 -5.28 -9.70 -15.30
CA GLY A 32 -5.91 -8.41 -14.96
C GLY A 32 -7.42 -8.47 -14.72
N ARG A 33 -8.09 -9.57 -15.08
CA ARG A 33 -9.56 -9.69 -15.04
C ARG A 33 -10.08 -10.16 -13.70
N ASN A 34 -10.64 -9.23 -12.95
CA ASN A 34 -11.40 -9.51 -11.74
C ASN A 34 -12.79 -8.85 -11.83
N ALA A 35 -13.65 -9.16 -10.87
CA ALA A 35 -15.02 -8.63 -10.81
C ALA A 35 -15.08 -7.09 -10.93
N MET A 36 -14.17 -6.38 -10.26
CA MET A 36 -14.14 -4.93 -10.25
C MET A 36 -13.75 -4.36 -11.62
N GLU A 37 -12.75 -4.94 -12.30
CA GLU A 37 -12.38 -4.55 -13.66
C GLU A 37 -13.57 -4.71 -14.62
N ARG A 38 -14.25 -5.86 -14.58
CA ARG A 38 -15.40 -6.13 -15.45
C ARG A 38 -16.55 -5.14 -15.23
N MET A 39 -16.88 -4.84 -13.97
CA MET A 39 -17.91 -3.85 -13.63
C MET A 39 -17.49 -2.44 -14.03
N ASN A 40 -16.23 -2.05 -13.80
CA ASN A 40 -15.70 -0.75 -14.21
C ASN A 40 -15.77 -0.56 -15.72
N LYS A 41 -15.36 -1.58 -16.49
CA LYS A 41 -15.44 -1.55 -17.95
C LYS A 41 -16.88 -1.33 -18.47
N ARG A 42 -17.89 -1.88 -17.79
CA ARG A 42 -19.29 -1.65 -18.15
C ARG A 42 -19.75 -0.25 -17.72
N ALA A 43 -19.41 0.17 -16.50
CA ALA A 43 -19.75 1.50 -15.96
C ALA A 43 -19.09 2.65 -16.75
N MET A 44 -17.88 2.45 -17.30
CA MET A 44 -17.16 3.42 -18.13
C MET A 44 -17.98 3.90 -19.34
N LYS A 45 -18.90 3.07 -19.86
CA LYS A 45 -19.80 3.45 -20.96
C LYS A 45 -20.72 4.62 -20.60
N LYS A 46 -21.14 4.72 -19.34
CA LYS A 46 -21.95 5.82 -18.81
C LYS A 46 -21.07 6.95 -18.28
N LEU A 47 -19.98 6.62 -17.57
CA LEU A 47 -19.04 7.61 -17.04
C LEU A 47 -18.46 8.51 -18.14
N PHE A 48 -18.04 7.90 -19.25
CA PHE A 48 -17.43 8.56 -20.41
C PHE A 48 -18.33 8.56 -21.65
N TYR A 49 -19.65 8.62 -21.43
CA TYR A 49 -20.68 8.56 -22.46
C TYR A 49 -20.34 9.35 -23.74
N ASN A 50 -20.56 8.74 -24.90
CA ASN A 50 -20.27 9.29 -26.23
C ASN A 50 -18.81 9.73 -26.48
N SER A 51 -17.82 9.11 -25.83
CA SER A 51 -16.40 9.37 -26.06
C SER A 51 -15.60 8.09 -26.40
N LYS A 52 -14.36 8.26 -26.87
CA LYS A 52 -13.45 7.11 -27.09
C LYS A 52 -13.05 6.42 -25.79
N TYR A 53 -13.04 7.14 -24.66
CA TYR A 53 -12.77 6.56 -23.34
C TYR A 53 -13.82 5.53 -22.91
N ALA A 54 -15.06 5.62 -23.42
CA ALA A 54 -16.11 4.65 -23.13
C ALA A 54 -15.93 3.30 -23.84
N VAL A 55 -15.07 3.22 -24.86
CA VAL A 55 -14.96 2.04 -25.75
C VAL A 55 -13.52 1.56 -25.98
N HIS A 56 -12.51 2.37 -25.63
CA HIS A 56 -11.10 2.00 -25.76
C HIS A 56 -10.51 1.63 -24.40
N ASP A 57 -10.32 0.33 -24.24
CA ASP A 57 -9.57 -0.26 -23.15
C ASP A 57 -8.06 -0.24 -23.47
N VAL A 58 -7.21 -0.04 -22.46
CA VAL A 58 -5.74 0.03 -22.60
C VAL A 58 -5.19 -1.32 -23.06
N ILE A 59 -5.64 -2.43 -22.45
CA ILE A 59 -5.23 -3.77 -22.87
C ILE A 59 -5.80 -4.11 -24.24
N GLY A 60 -6.96 -3.55 -24.59
CA GLY A 60 -7.63 -3.75 -25.89
C GLY A 60 -8.54 -4.97 -25.95
N ASP A 61 -8.92 -5.33 -27.18
CA ASP A 61 -9.77 -6.50 -27.45
C ASP A 61 -8.91 -7.70 -27.85
N ILE A 62 -9.15 -8.84 -27.20
CA ILE A 62 -8.35 -10.06 -27.41
C ILE A 62 -8.44 -10.61 -28.83
N GLN A 63 -9.56 -10.39 -29.53
CA GLN A 63 -9.71 -10.79 -30.93
C GLN A 63 -8.83 -9.93 -31.84
N ILE A 64 -8.68 -8.64 -31.52
CA ILE A 64 -7.77 -7.74 -32.23
C ILE A 64 -6.32 -8.15 -31.93
N ILE A 65 -5.97 -8.41 -30.66
CA ILE A 65 -4.63 -8.89 -30.25
C ILE A 65 -4.27 -10.19 -30.95
N ASN A 66 -5.23 -11.06 -31.28
CA ASN A 66 -4.97 -12.30 -32.00
C ASN A 66 -4.72 -12.12 -33.50
N SER A 67 -5.22 -11.04 -34.10
CA SER A 67 -5.38 -10.99 -35.56
C SER A 67 -4.87 -9.71 -36.21
N PHE A 68 -4.41 -8.71 -35.44
CA PHE A 68 -3.89 -7.49 -36.03
C PHE A 68 -2.71 -7.80 -36.97
N PRO A 69 -2.67 -7.22 -38.18
CA PRO A 69 -1.51 -7.34 -39.08
C PRO A 69 -0.28 -6.71 -38.45
N TYR A 70 0.91 -7.33 -38.56
CA TYR A 70 2.17 -6.82 -37.98
C TYR A 70 2.44 -5.35 -38.35
N GLU A 71 2.13 -4.95 -39.58
CA GLU A 71 2.22 -3.57 -40.07
C GLU A 71 1.43 -2.55 -39.24
N THR A 72 0.39 -2.98 -38.52
CA THR A 72 -0.39 -2.13 -37.61
C THR A 72 0.49 -1.60 -36.48
N LEU A 73 1.30 -2.47 -35.87
CA LEU A 73 2.19 -2.11 -34.76
C LEU A 73 3.35 -1.25 -35.26
N ARG A 74 3.95 -1.63 -36.40
CA ARG A 74 5.01 -0.83 -37.06
C ARG A 74 4.51 0.57 -37.42
N ARG A 75 3.31 0.67 -38.01
CA ARG A 75 2.67 1.97 -38.30
C ARG A 75 2.41 2.75 -37.03
N PHE A 76 1.87 2.12 -35.98
CA PHE A 76 1.64 2.80 -34.70
C PHE A 76 2.93 3.38 -34.12
N TYR A 77 4.01 2.59 -34.14
CA TYR A 77 5.33 3.06 -33.72
C TYR A 77 5.80 4.24 -34.56
N HIS A 78 5.69 4.18 -35.89
CA HIS A 78 6.07 5.29 -36.76
C HIS A 78 5.21 6.55 -36.59
N ASP A 79 3.90 6.40 -36.33
CA ASP A 79 2.97 7.51 -36.13
C ASP A 79 3.26 8.28 -34.82
N TRP A 80 3.61 7.56 -33.76
CA TRP A 80 3.61 8.10 -32.38
C TRP A 80 4.97 8.12 -31.68
N TYR A 81 5.92 7.23 -32.01
CA TYR A 81 7.29 7.26 -31.46
C TYR A 81 8.15 8.21 -32.29
N ARG A 82 7.95 9.51 -32.04
CA ARG A 82 8.64 10.59 -32.74
C ARG A 82 9.19 11.65 -31.77
N PRO A 83 10.30 12.32 -32.12
CA PRO A 83 10.97 13.22 -31.18
C PRO A 83 10.10 14.38 -30.65
N ASP A 84 9.13 14.88 -31.43
CA ASP A 84 8.23 15.95 -31.00
C ASP A 84 7.16 15.53 -29.98
N LEU A 85 7.01 14.22 -29.71
CA LEU A 85 6.09 13.67 -28.71
C LEU A 85 6.79 12.99 -27.53
N GLN A 86 8.12 13.04 -27.47
CA GLN A 86 8.94 12.36 -26.47
C GLN A 86 9.73 13.35 -25.63
N ALA A 87 10.05 12.95 -24.40
CA ALA A 87 10.97 13.66 -23.52
C ALA A 87 11.89 12.66 -22.82
N ILE A 88 13.13 13.07 -22.58
CA ILE A 88 14.09 12.34 -21.75
C ILE A 88 14.26 13.13 -20.47
N ILE A 89 13.99 12.46 -19.34
CA ILE A 89 14.12 13.04 -18.01
C ILE A 89 15.32 12.42 -17.35
N ALA A 90 16.31 13.25 -16.98
CA ALA A 90 17.49 12.83 -16.26
C ALA A 90 17.54 13.54 -14.91
N VAL A 91 17.63 12.78 -13.81
CA VAL A 91 17.72 13.30 -12.44
C VAL A 91 18.76 12.50 -11.67
N GLY A 92 19.76 13.17 -11.09
CA GLY A 92 20.79 12.53 -10.30
C GLY A 92 21.98 13.45 -10.05
N ASP A 93 23.04 12.86 -9.49
CA ASP A 93 24.31 13.54 -9.23
C ASP A 93 25.22 13.45 -10.46
N PHE A 94 25.05 14.41 -11.38
CA PHE A 94 25.87 14.54 -12.58
C PHE A 94 25.90 16.00 -13.06
N ASP A 95 26.88 16.33 -13.90
CA ASP A 95 26.93 17.61 -14.61
C ASP A 95 25.82 17.66 -15.69
N PRO A 96 24.85 18.59 -15.57
CA PRO A 96 23.76 18.71 -16.54
C PRO A 96 24.25 18.95 -17.97
N GLN A 97 25.34 19.72 -18.16
CA GLN A 97 25.85 20.04 -19.49
C GLN A 97 26.42 18.79 -20.19
N VAL A 98 27.07 17.91 -19.42
CA VAL A 98 27.63 16.66 -19.96
C VAL A 98 26.52 15.69 -20.35
N VAL A 99 25.47 15.56 -19.52
CA VAL A 99 24.34 14.68 -19.85
C VAL A 99 23.50 15.24 -20.98
N GLU A 100 23.26 16.55 -21.00
CA GLU A 100 22.61 17.26 -22.11
C GLU A 100 23.37 17.03 -23.42
N GLN A 101 24.69 17.21 -23.45
CA GLN A 101 25.48 16.98 -24.65
C GLN A 101 25.37 15.53 -25.14
N LYS A 102 25.42 14.54 -24.24
CA LYS A 102 25.21 13.13 -24.61
C LYS A 102 23.81 12.87 -25.18
N ILE A 103 22.79 13.54 -24.65
CA ILE A 103 21.42 13.44 -25.17
C ILE A 103 21.35 14.09 -26.56
N VAL A 104 21.94 15.27 -26.75
CA VAL A 104 21.98 15.97 -28.05
C VAL A 104 22.72 15.12 -29.08
N ASP A 105 23.89 14.59 -28.74
CA ASP A 105 24.72 13.78 -29.65
C ASP A 105 24.00 12.51 -30.11
N LEU A 106 23.23 11.86 -29.22
CA LEU A 106 22.48 10.65 -29.55
C LEU A 106 21.15 10.98 -30.22
N PHE A 107 20.27 11.71 -29.55
CA PHE A 107 18.87 11.89 -29.95
C PHE A 107 18.67 13.06 -30.91
N GLY A 108 19.59 14.02 -30.99
CA GLY A 108 19.55 15.10 -31.97
C GLY A 108 19.74 14.61 -33.42
N THR A 109 20.20 13.37 -33.59
CA THR A 109 20.30 12.71 -34.91
C THR A 109 18.97 12.14 -35.39
N LEU A 110 17.96 12.03 -34.52
CA LEU A 110 16.67 11.46 -34.88
C LEU A 110 15.91 12.40 -35.82
N PRO A 111 15.51 11.93 -37.02
CA PRO A 111 14.85 12.79 -37.99
C PRO A 111 13.46 13.17 -37.50
N LYS A 112 13.08 14.43 -37.74
CA LYS A 112 11.68 14.85 -37.64
C LYS A 112 10.86 14.06 -38.65
N ARG A 113 9.72 13.50 -38.22
CA ARG A 113 8.80 12.80 -39.13
C ARG A 113 8.13 13.79 -40.09
N GLU A 114 8.27 13.56 -41.38
CA GLU A 114 7.52 14.29 -42.42
C GLU A 114 6.06 13.83 -42.44
N ASN A 115 5.12 14.74 -42.69
CA ASN A 115 3.67 14.46 -42.72
C ASN A 115 3.15 13.72 -41.47
N ALA A 116 3.72 14.05 -40.31
CA ALA A 116 3.38 13.41 -39.05
C ALA A 116 1.87 13.53 -38.73
N ARG A 117 1.27 12.43 -38.30
CA ARG A 117 -0.14 12.39 -37.91
C ARG A 117 -0.42 13.35 -36.75
N GLU A 118 -1.52 14.09 -36.82
CA GLU A 118 -1.87 14.98 -35.71
C GLU A 118 -2.27 14.17 -34.47
N ARG A 119 -1.71 14.54 -33.31
CA ARG A 119 -2.08 13.97 -32.01
C ARG A 119 -3.25 14.77 -31.44
N ALA A 120 -4.47 14.30 -31.66
CA ALA A 120 -5.65 14.90 -31.05
C ALA A 120 -5.78 14.50 -29.56
N ILE A 121 -6.35 15.40 -28.77
CA ILE A 121 -6.83 15.09 -27.41
C ILE A 121 -8.29 14.66 -27.53
N GLU A 122 -8.60 13.44 -27.11
CA GLU A 122 -9.97 12.96 -27.11
C GLU A 122 -10.79 13.68 -26.04
N LYS A 123 -11.97 14.15 -26.43
CA LYS A 123 -12.89 14.86 -25.53
C LYS A 123 -13.95 13.91 -24.99
N VAL A 124 -14.33 14.13 -23.74
CA VAL A 124 -15.56 13.58 -23.16
C VAL A 124 -16.65 14.65 -23.30
N PRO A 125 -17.72 14.41 -24.08
CA PRO A 125 -18.81 15.37 -24.24
C PRO A 125 -19.55 15.65 -22.94
N ASP A 126 -20.12 16.86 -22.85
CA ASP A 126 -21.09 17.21 -21.82
C ASP A 126 -22.46 16.56 -22.08
N HIS A 127 -23.25 16.44 -21.03
CA HIS A 127 -24.62 15.96 -21.06
C HIS A 127 -25.45 16.63 -19.94
N GLU A 128 -26.75 16.79 -20.17
CA GLU A 128 -27.64 17.53 -19.25
C GLU A 128 -28.22 16.62 -18.17
N GLU A 129 -28.29 15.32 -18.44
CA GLU A 129 -28.95 14.35 -17.57
C GLU A 129 -28.05 13.87 -16.42
N THR A 130 -28.66 13.30 -15.38
CA THR A 130 -27.95 12.37 -14.50
C THR A 130 -27.94 11.00 -15.15
N LEU A 131 -26.76 10.48 -15.46
CA LEU A 131 -26.63 9.10 -15.96
C LEU A 131 -26.39 8.14 -14.80
N VAL A 132 -27.12 7.02 -14.78
CA VAL A 132 -26.91 5.97 -13.78
C VAL A 132 -26.31 4.72 -14.43
N ALA A 133 -25.32 4.13 -13.77
CA ALA A 133 -24.77 2.80 -14.08
C ALA A 133 -24.91 1.91 -12.86
N ILE A 134 -25.64 0.80 -12.99
CA ILE A 134 -25.76 -0.22 -11.95
C ILE A 134 -25.18 -1.51 -12.53
N GLU A 135 -24.02 -1.91 -12.02
CA GLU A 135 -23.26 -3.04 -12.54
C GLU A 135 -23.04 -4.08 -11.43
N THR A 136 -23.32 -5.34 -11.73
CA THR A 136 -23.13 -6.41 -10.74
C THR A 136 -22.27 -7.53 -11.30
N ASP A 137 -21.59 -8.26 -10.42
CA ASP A 137 -20.76 -9.39 -10.79
C ASP A 137 -20.77 -10.47 -9.70
N LYS A 138 -20.78 -11.75 -10.09
CA LYS A 138 -20.90 -12.87 -9.14
C LYS A 138 -19.69 -13.03 -8.24
N GLU A 139 -18.53 -12.53 -8.65
CA GLU A 139 -17.28 -12.60 -7.89
C GLU A 139 -17.02 -11.32 -7.07
N ALA A 140 -17.88 -10.30 -7.17
CA ALA A 140 -17.70 -9.05 -6.41
C ALA A 140 -17.99 -9.24 -4.91
N GLN A 141 -17.19 -8.58 -4.07
CA GLN A 141 -17.20 -8.82 -2.62
C GLN A 141 -17.93 -7.74 -1.82
N TYR A 142 -17.96 -6.52 -2.33
CA TYR A 142 -18.52 -5.37 -1.63
C TYR A 142 -19.21 -4.48 -2.65
N THR A 143 -20.03 -3.56 -2.15
CA THR A 143 -20.70 -2.57 -2.98
C THR A 143 -19.86 -1.28 -3.00
N VAL A 144 -19.72 -0.68 -4.18
CA VAL A 144 -19.13 0.64 -4.37
C VAL A 144 -20.20 1.57 -4.93
N VAL A 145 -20.29 2.77 -4.35
CA VAL A 145 -21.15 3.85 -4.81
C VAL A 145 -20.25 5.03 -5.15
N GLU A 146 -20.42 5.60 -6.33
CA GLU A 146 -19.68 6.76 -6.80
C GLU A 146 -20.64 7.79 -7.39
N VAL A 147 -20.46 9.06 -7.03
CA VAL A 147 -21.14 10.21 -7.63
C VAL A 147 -20.08 11.09 -8.28
N VAL A 148 -20.17 11.28 -9.59
CA VAL A 148 -19.21 12.02 -10.41
C VAL A 148 -19.86 13.24 -11.00
N TYR A 149 -19.33 14.42 -10.68
CA TYR A 149 -19.69 15.69 -11.31
C TYR A 149 -18.54 16.11 -12.23
N LYS A 150 -18.75 16.02 -13.56
CA LYS A 150 -17.70 16.32 -14.54
C LYS A 150 -17.61 17.82 -14.81
N HIS A 151 -16.39 18.35 -14.82
CA HIS A 151 -16.08 19.75 -15.08
C HIS A 151 -15.07 19.91 -16.22
N GLU A 152 -15.10 21.08 -16.86
CA GLU A 152 -14.03 21.47 -17.78
C GLU A 152 -12.69 21.55 -17.02
N PRO A 153 -11.59 21.05 -17.62
CA PRO A 153 -10.30 21.05 -16.96
C PRO A 153 -9.73 22.47 -16.87
N VAL A 154 -8.94 22.73 -15.83
CA VAL A 154 -8.22 24.01 -15.74
C VAL A 154 -7.05 24.03 -16.74
N GLU A 155 -7.23 24.76 -17.84
CA GLU A 155 -6.23 24.89 -18.91
C GLU A 155 -5.05 25.79 -18.51
N LYS A 156 -5.32 26.93 -17.87
CA LYS A 156 -4.30 27.91 -17.50
C LYS A 156 -3.73 27.58 -16.12
N ARG A 157 -2.50 27.07 -16.10
CA ARG A 157 -1.81 26.61 -14.88
C ARG A 157 -0.73 27.59 -14.41
N ASP A 158 -1.12 28.82 -14.11
CA ASP A 158 -0.24 29.88 -13.61
C ASP A 158 -0.25 29.95 -12.05
N GLN A 159 0.18 31.07 -11.46
CA GLN A 159 0.16 31.24 -10.01
C GLN A 159 -1.26 31.21 -9.42
N GLU A 160 -2.27 31.65 -10.17
CA GLU A 160 -3.66 31.61 -9.71
C GLU A 160 -4.15 30.16 -9.60
N TYR A 161 -3.76 29.31 -10.55
CA TYR A 161 -3.99 27.87 -10.45
C TYR A 161 -3.38 27.27 -9.19
N LEU A 162 -2.14 27.64 -8.83
CA LEU A 162 -1.51 27.16 -7.60
C LEU A 162 -2.26 27.61 -6.34
N ARG A 163 -2.78 28.84 -6.32
CA ARG A 163 -3.62 29.33 -5.22
C ARG A 163 -4.92 28.53 -5.14
N GLN A 164 -5.59 28.29 -6.26
CA GLN A 164 -6.80 27.46 -6.33
C GLN A 164 -6.53 26.03 -5.86
N GLN A 165 -5.35 25.46 -6.15
CA GLN A 165 -4.98 24.14 -5.63
C GLN A 165 -4.87 24.12 -4.10
N LEU A 166 -4.40 25.20 -3.45
CA LEU A 166 -4.44 25.29 -1.98
C LEU A 166 -5.88 25.28 -1.47
N VAL A 167 -6.75 26.08 -2.10
CA VAL A 167 -8.18 26.15 -1.77
C VAL A 167 -8.87 24.79 -1.94
N THR A 168 -8.62 24.09 -3.04
CA THR A 168 -9.14 22.74 -3.31
C THR A 168 -8.61 21.71 -2.30
N GLN A 169 -7.32 21.78 -1.93
CA GLN A 169 -6.74 20.88 -0.92
C GLN A 169 -7.41 21.06 0.45
N LEU A 170 -7.65 22.31 0.86
CA LEU A 170 -8.35 22.61 2.11
C LEU A 170 -9.79 22.07 2.10
N PHE A 171 -10.53 22.28 1.00
CA PHE A 171 -11.89 21.73 0.84
C PHE A 171 -11.89 20.20 0.98
N ASN A 172 -11.06 19.52 0.18
CA ASN A 172 -10.99 18.05 0.15
C ASN A 172 -10.66 17.52 1.56
N GLN A 173 -9.71 18.14 2.26
CA GLN A 173 -9.31 17.73 3.60
C GLN A 173 -10.44 17.86 4.62
N MET A 174 -11.16 18.99 4.63
CA MET A 174 -12.28 19.22 5.55
C MET A 174 -13.45 18.27 5.26
N MET A 175 -13.80 18.06 3.99
CA MET A 175 -14.86 17.14 3.60
C MET A 175 -14.56 15.70 4.05
N ASN A 176 -13.32 15.24 3.82
CA ASN A 176 -12.89 13.91 4.25
C ASN A 176 -12.81 13.76 5.77
N ALA A 177 -12.52 14.84 6.51
CA ALA A 177 -12.58 14.82 7.97
C ALA A 177 -14.01 14.52 8.46
N ARG A 178 -15.04 15.13 7.84
CA ARG A 178 -16.45 14.86 8.18
C ARG A 178 -16.88 13.44 7.82
N LEU A 179 -16.51 12.95 6.64
CA LEU A 179 -16.80 11.55 6.25
C LEU A 179 -16.13 10.54 7.20
N SER A 180 -14.92 10.86 7.67
CA SER A 180 -14.21 10.06 8.67
C SER A 180 -14.93 10.05 10.03
N GLU A 181 -15.54 11.16 10.44
CA GLU A 181 -16.40 11.21 11.64
C GLU A 181 -17.66 10.34 11.48
N ILE A 182 -18.28 10.35 10.31
CA ILE A 182 -19.44 9.49 9.99
C ILE A 182 -19.04 8.01 10.04
N GLN A 183 -17.86 7.66 9.50
CA GLN A 183 -17.33 6.29 9.52
C GLN A 183 -17.14 5.73 10.94
N ARG A 184 -16.86 6.60 11.93
CA ARG A 184 -16.63 6.21 13.34
C ARG A 184 -17.90 6.05 14.16
N GLN A 185 -19.08 6.29 13.58
CA GLN A 185 -20.36 6.07 14.25
C GLN A 185 -20.62 4.57 14.49
N ALA A 186 -21.49 4.24 15.46
CA ALA A 186 -21.80 2.85 15.81
C ALA A 186 -22.37 2.03 14.64
N ASP A 187 -23.18 2.68 13.80
CA ASP A 187 -23.79 2.11 12.61
C ASP A 187 -23.52 3.02 11.41
N PRO A 188 -22.29 2.99 10.86
CA PRO A 188 -21.92 3.89 9.78
C PRO A 188 -22.60 3.44 8.47
N PRO A 189 -23.05 4.38 7.62
CA PRO A 189 -23.71 4.08 6.34
C PRO A 189 -22.76 3.48 5.28
N PHE A 190 -21.46 3.57 5.52
CA PHE A 190 -20.41 3.04 4.66
C PHE A 190 -19.23 2.53 5.50
N ILE A 191 -18.44 1.65 4.89
CA ILE A 191 -17.22 1.10 5.45
C ILE A 191 -16.07 2.10 5.33
N TYR A 192 -16.04 2.81 4.20
CA TYR A 192 -15.06 3.82 3.85
C TYR A 192 -15.73 4.78 2.86
N ALA A 193 -15.45 6.07 3.00
CA ALA A 193 -15.89 7.06 2.03
C ALA A 193 -14.85 8.17 1.91
N TYR A 194 -14.81 8.80 0.74
CA TYR A 194 -14.02 9.99 0.51
C TYR A 194 -14.63 10.83 -0.61
N ASP A 195 -14.39 12.14 -0.52
CA ASP A 195 -14.75 13.09 -1.56
C ASP A 195 -13.49 13.83 -2.04
N VAL A 196 -13.40 14.09 -3.34
CA VAL A 196 -12.22 14.72 -3.94
C VAL A 196 -12.56 15.47 -5.21
N TYR A 197 -12.07 16.70 -5.35
CA TYR A 197 -11.94 17.35 -6.65
C TYR A 197 -10.56 17.04 -7.27
N THR A 198 -10.54 16.44 -8.45
CA THR A 198 -9.29 15.98 -9.13
C THR A 198 -9.43 15.97 -10.65
N ASN A 199 -8.32 15.69 -11.35
CA ASN A 199 -8.36 15.40 -12.78
C ASN A 199 -8.93 13.99 -13.02
N LEU A 200 -9.98 13.88 -13.83
CA LEU A 200 -10.60 12.60 -14.19
C LEU A 200 -9.91 12.00 -15.42
N VAL A 201 -9.81 12.80 -16.48
CA VAL A 201 -9.07 12.48 -17.72
C VAL A 201 -8.50 13.78 -18.28
N ARG A 202 -7.66 13.69 -19.33
CA ARG A 202 -7.03 14.88 -19.96
C ARG A 202 -8.03 15.97 -20.35
N SER A 203 -9.26 15.61 -20.71
CA SER A 203 -10.28 16.55 -21.16
C SER A 203 -11.32 16.92 -20.08
N LYS A 204 -11.23 16.39 -18.85
CA LYS A 204 -12.22 16.65 -17.78
C LYS A 204 -11.58 16.57 -16.39
N ASP A 205 -11.92 17.53 -15.56
CA ASP A 205 -11.79 17.41 -14.10
C ASP A 205 -13.12 16.88 -13.52
N ALA A 206 -13.12 16.46 -12.26
CA ALA A 206 -14.34 16.03 -11.59
C ALA A 206 -14.31 16.26 -10.09
N TYR A 207 -15.49 16.53 -9.53
CA TYR A 207 -15.76 16.29 -8.11
C TYR A 207 -16.34 14.89 -7.96
N LEU A 208 -15.71 14.07 -7.13
CA LEU A 208 -16.03 12.66 -6.93
C LEU A 208 -16.41 12.46 -5.46
N ALA A 209 -17.53 11.80 -5.21
CA ALA A 209 -17.89 11.27 -3.91
C ALA A 209 -17.98 9.75 -3.99
N VAL A 210 -17.20 9.03 -3.19
CA VAL A 210 -17.07 7.57 -3.29
C VAL A 210 -17.31 6.93 -1.93
N ALA A 211 -18.10 5.86 -1.89
CA ALA A 211 -18.32 5.04 -0.71
C ALA A 211 -18.20 3.55 -1.02
N ILE A 212 -17.52 2.82 -0.15
CA ILE A 212 -17.53 1.35 -0.10
C ILE A 212 -18.48 0.94 1.02
N THR A 213 -19.41 0.04 0.74
CA THR A 213 -20.45 -0.38 1.69
C THR A 213 -20.73 -1.88 1.64
N LYS A 214 -21.51 -2.34 2.63
CA LYS A 214 -21.98 -3.73 2.72
C LYS A 214 -22.94 -4.04 1.58
N SER A 215 -23.16 -5.33 1.31
CA SER A 215 -24.21 -5.76 0.41
C SER A 215 -25.57 -5.19 0.84
N GLY A 216 -26.30 -4.58 -0.09
CA GLY A 216 -27.66 -4.06 0.17
C GLY A 216 -27.73 -2.66 0.78
N GLU A 217 -26.59 -2.07 1.13
CA GLU A 217 -26.52 -0.73 1.74
C GLU A 217 -26.21 0.38 0.71
N ALA A 218 -26.30 0.08 -0.59
CA ALA A 218 -25.96 1.01 -1.67
C ALA A 218 -26.70 2.35 -1.54
N MET A 219 -28.02 2.31 -1.35
CA MET A 219 -28.83 3.52 -1.24
C MET A 219 -28.56 4.30 0.03
N ARG A 220 -28.29 3.62 1.16
CA ARG A 220 -27.93 4.30 2.41
C ARG A 220 -26.57 4.98 2.32
N ALA A 221 -25.60 4.36 1.65
CA ALA A 221 -24.31 4.98 1.38
C ALA A 221 -24.44 6.18 0.44
N LEU A 222 -25.23 6.05 -0.64
CA LEU A 222 -25.54 7.14 -1.57
C LEU A 222 -26.19 8.32 -0.85
N GLU A 223 -27.24 8.05 -0.07
CA GLU A 223 -27.94 9.06 0.74
C GLU A 223 -26.97 9.77 1.70
N ALA A 224 -26.05 9.05 2.35
CA ALA A 224 -25.08 9.65 3.26
C ALA A 224 -24.08 10.57 2.55
N LEU A 225 -23.54 10.15 1.39
CA LEU A 225 -22.66 10.99 0.57
C LEU A 225 -23.37 12.26 0.09
N LEU A 226 -24.59 12.11 -0.41
CA LEU A 226 -25.39 13.24 -0.91
C LEU A 226 -25.80 14.18 0.24
N THR A 227 -26.18 13.64 1.39
CA THR A 227 -26.55 14.43 2.57
C THR A 227 -25.39 15.29 3.06
N GLU A 228 -24.18 14.75 3.13
CA GLU A 228 -23.03 15.55 3.60
C GLU A 228 -22.61 16.59 2.56
N ASN A 229 -22.66 16.24 1.27
CA ASN A 229 -22.46 17.20 0.19
C ASN A 229 -23.48 18.34 0.22
N GLU A 230 -24.76 18.02 0.42
CA GLU A 230 -25.84 19.00 0.57
C GLU A 230 -25.69 19.83 1.84
N ARG A 231 -25.22 19.22 2.95
CA ARG A 231 -24.95 19.94 4.20
C ARG A 231 -23.89 21.03 3.99
N VAL A 232 -22.81 20.69 3.28
CA VAL A 232 -21.75 21.66 2.94
C VAL A 232 -22.29 22.70 1.95
N LEU A 233 -23.13 22.32 0.98
CA LEU A 233 -23.77 23.27 0.07
C LEU A 233 -24.67 24.31 0.80
N ARG A 234 -25.42 23.89 1.82
CA ARG A 234 -26.35 24.76 2.56
C ARG A 234 -25.71 25.60 3.67
N TYR A 235 -24.77 25.01 4.40
CA TYR A 235 -24.24 25.59 5.64
C TYR A 235 -22.73 25.82 5.61
N GLY A 236 -22.03 25.25 4.64
CA GLY A 236 -20.57 25.34 4.53
C GLY A 236 -19.80 24.61 5.63
N PHE A 237 -18.50 24.89 5.64
CA PHE A 237 -17.59 24.56 6.72
C PHE A 237 -17.60 25.62 7.81
N THR A 238 -17.04 25.26 8.96
CA THR A 238 -16.81 26.15 10.10
C THR A 238 -15.39 26.69 10.11
N GLU A 239 -15.17 27.81 10.80
CA GLU A 239 -13.83 28.41 10.95
C GLU A 239 -12.83 27.46 11.61
N GLY A 240 -13.29 26.66 12.59
CA GLY A 240 -12.44 25.68 13.28
C GLY A 240 -11.92 24.59 12.34
N GLU A 241 -12.74 24.15 11.39
CA GLU A 241 -12.32 23.19 10.35
C GLU A 241 -11.26 23.81 9.44
N LEU A 242 -11.46 25.05 9.00
CA LEU A 242 -10.55 25.74 8.11
C LEU A 242 -9.18 25.98 8.76
N GLU A 243 -9.15 26.47 10.00
CA GLU A 243 -7.89 26.76 10.68
C GLU A 243 -7.07 25.49 10.95
N ARG A 244 -7.71 24.36 11.26
CA ARG A 244 -7.02 23.07 11.35
C ARG A 244 -6.48 22.62 10.00
N ALA A 245 -7.28 22.74 8.94
CA ALA A 245 -6.85 22.37 7.59
C ALA A 245 -5.66 23.21 7.10
N LYS A 246 -5.68 24.53 7.35
CA LYS A 246 -4.56 25.44 7.04
C LYS A 246 -3.30 25.06 7.82
N SER A 247 -3.43 24.79 9.12
CA SER A 247 -2.30 24.39 9.96
C SER A 247 -1.65 23.10 9.45
N GLU A 248 -2.45 22.07 9.17
CA GLU A 248 -1.99 20.80 8.61
C GLU A 248 -1.32 20.98 7.25
N LEU A 249 -1.94 21.73 6.33
CA LEU A 249 -1.37 21.97 5.01
C LEU A 249 -0.07 22.77 5.07
N LEU A 250 0.00 23.82 5.89
CA LEU A 250 1.22 24.60 6.08
C LEU A 250 2.34 23.72 6.66
N LYS A 251 2.03 22.87 7.64
CA LYS A 251 3.00 21.96 8.24
C LYS A 251 3.53 20.94 7.23
N GLN A 252 2.67 20.40 6.37
CA GLN A 252 3.09 19.52 5.27
C GLN A 252 4.06 20.23 4.31
N ARG A 253 3.79 21.50 3.96
CA ARG A 253 4.66 22.31 3.09
C ARG A 253 5.98 22.66 3.78
N GLU A 254 5.95 23.00 5.07
CA GLU A 254 7.14 23.24 5.88
C GLU A 254 8.04 22.01 5.92
N ASN A 255 7.46 20.83 6.16
CA ASN A 255 8.22 19.57 6.17
C ASN A 255 8.85 19.29 4.80
N ALA A 256 8.10 19.46 3.70
CA ALA A 256 8.65 19.29 2.35
C ALA A 256 9.79 20.29 2.05
N PHE A 257 9.69 21.53 2.56
CA PHE A 257 10.74 22.54 2.46
C PHE A 257 11.98 22.15 3.27
N ASN A 258 11.83 21.73 4.52
CA ASN A 258 12.93 21.27 5.35
C ASN A 258 13.66 20.10 4.66
N GLU A 259 12.91 19.11 4.17
CA GLU A 259 13.44 17.92 3.52
C GLU A 259 13.97 18.13 2.08
N ARG A 260 13.92 19.35 1.53
CA ARG A 260 14.14 19.61 0.09
C ARG A 260 15.49 19.11 -0.44
N ASN A 261 16.53 19.11 0.39
CA ASN A 261 17.88 18.67 0.03
C ASN A 261 18.12 17.15 0.24
N LYS A 262 17.12 16.43 0.77
CA LYS A 262 17.18 15.01 1.17
C LYS A 262 16.06 14.18 0.50
N ARG A 263 15.67 14.58 -0.72
CA ARG A 263 14.59 13.95 -1.50
C ARG A 263 15.14 12.90 -2.46
N ARG A 264 14.33 11.88 -2.75
CA ARG A 264 14.66 10.84 -3.73
C ARG A 264 14.49 11.39 -5.15
N SER A 265 15.43 11.08 -6.05
CA SER A 265 15.38 11.51 -7.46
C SER A 265 14.07 11.11 -8.15
N GLU A 266 13.51 9.95 -7.80
CA GLU A 266 12.22 9.45 -8.30
C GLU A 266 11.10 10.49 -8.16
N GLN A 267 11.04 11.23 -7.05
CA GLN A 267 10.00 12.26 -6.83
C GLN A 267 10.09 13.39 -7.87
N LEU A 268 11.30 13.78 -8.27
CA LEU A 268 11.52 14.81 -9.28
C LEU A 268 11.20 14.27 -10.69
N VAL A 269 11.54 13.01 -10.97
CA VAL A 269 11.20 12.35 -12.24
C VAL A 269 9.69 12.40 -12.49
N TRP A 270 8.88 12.03 -11.48
CA TRP A 270 7.42 12.09 -11.58
C TRP A 270 6.91 13.53 -11.81
N GLN A 271 7.49 14.53 -11.15
CA GLN A 271 7.12 15.94 -11.36
C GLN A 271 7.41 16.41 -12.79
N TYR A 272 8.60 16.12 -13.32
CA TYR A 272 8.97 16.49 -14.69
C TYR A 272 8.15 15.74 -15.74
N MET A 273 7.81 14.48 -15.46
CA MET A 273 6.94 13.70 -16.34
C MET A 273 5.53 14.31 -16.39
N ASN A 274 4.96 14.65 -15.24
CA ASN A 274 3.67 15.33 -15.15
C ASN A 274 3.68 16.73 -15.79
N HIS A 275 4.79 17.45 -15.68
CA HIS A 275 4.97 18.71 -16.40
C HIS A 275 4.93 18.52 -17.91
N PHE A 276 5.69 17.56 -18.43
CA PHE A 276 5.71 17.26 -19.86
C PHE A 276 4.35 16.76 -20.37
N LEU A 277 3.71 15.85 -19.62
CA LEU A 277 2.48 15.21 -20.06
C LEU A 277 1.23 16.09 -19.90
N GLU A 278 1.19 16.96 -18.89
CA GLU A 278 -0.02 17.68 -18.49
C GLU A 278 0.20 19.18 -18.25
N ASN A 279 1.40 19.72 -18.47
CA ASN A 279 1.73 21.11 -18.14
C ASN A 279 1.50 21.45 -16.65
N LYS A 280 1.69 20.47 -15.75
CA LYS A 280 1.66 20.71 -14.30
C LYS A 280 2.84 21.60 -13.89
N PRO A 281 2.65 22.64 -13.04
CA PRO A 281 3.75 23.46 -12.55
C PRO A 281 4.74 22.64 -11.71
N ILE A 282 6.02 23.04 -11.77
CA ILE A 282 7.13 22.43 -11.00
C ILE A 282 7.86 23.48 -10.14
N PRO A 283 7.15 24.21 -9.25
CA PRO A 283 7.72 25.33 -8.51
C PRO A 283 8.75 24.89 -7.44
N GLY A 284 8.66 23.65 -6.97
CA GLY A 284 9.54 23.08 -5.96
C GLY A 284 9.16 23.47 -4.52
N PRO A 285 9.68 22.75 -3.51
CA PRO A 285 9.23 22.90 -2.12
C PRO A 285 9.43 24.28 -1.50
N GLU A 286 10.49 24.98 -1.90
CA GLU A 286 10.80 26.31 -1.37
C GLU A 286 9.76 27.33 -1.80
N PHE A 287 9.44 27.37 -3.09
CA PHE A 287 8.35 28.20 -3.57
C PHE A 287 7.03 27.76 -2.94
N GLU A 288 6.70 26.47 -2.94
CA GLU A 288 5.43 25.97 -2.40
C GLU A 288 5.22 26.34 -0.93
N TYR A 289 6.27 26.27 -0.10
CA TYR A 289 6.20 26.65 1.31
C TYR A 289 6.02 28.15 1.49
N ILE A 290 6.83 28.98 0.83
CA ILE A 290 6.71 30.45 0.92
C ILE A 290 5.33 30.88 0.39
N PHE A 291 4.91 30.33 -0.75
CA PHE A 291 3.62 30.60 -1.36
C PHE A 291 2.45 30.21 -0.45
N ALA A 292 2.49 29.02 0.15
CA ALA A 292 1.47 28.60 1.12
C ALA A 292 1.49 29.48 2.38
N LYS A 293 2.67 29.78 2.92
CA LYS A 293 2.82 30.64 4.11
C LYS A 293 2.25 32.04 3.90
N ASP A 294 2.43 32.61 2.71
CA ASP A 294 1.97 33.96 2.39
C ASP A 294 0.47 33.99 2.04
N LEU A 295 -0.06 32.94 1.40
CA LEU A 295 -1.44 32.94 0.89
C LEU A 295 -2.47 32.26 1.81
N LEU A 296 -2.10 31.20 2.54
CA LEU A 296 -3.05 30.51 3.44
C LEU A 296 -3.75 31.45 4.43
N PRO A 297 -3.08 32.45 5.05
CA PRO A 297 -3.74 33.39 5.94
C PRO A 297 -4.84 34.21 5.27
N GLY A 298 -4.75 34.44 3.96
CA GLY A 298 -5.72 35.20 3.18
C GLY A 298 -6.85 34.36 2.56
N ILE A 299 -6.78 33.02 2.65
CA ILE A 299 -7.88 32.16 2.20
C ILE A 299 -8.99 32.22 3.24
N THR A 300 -10.18 32.61 2.79
CA THR A 300 -11.34 32.82 3.66
C THR A 300 -12.27 31.62 3.66
N LEU A 301 -13.09 31.50 4.70
CA LEU A 301 -14.13 30.48 4.77
C LEU A 301 -15.20 30.66 3.68
N GLU A 302 -15.54 31.91 3.35
CA GLU A 302 -16.48 32.25 2.28
C GLU A 302 -16.02 31.67 0.93
N GLU A 303 -14.75 31.87 0.57
CA GLU A 303 -14.18 31.34 -0.66
C GLU A 303 -14.30 29.82 -0.80
N ILE A 304 -14.11 29.10 0.31
CA ILE A 304 -14.21 27.63 0.30
C ILE A 304 -15.67 27.19 0.26
N ASN A 305 -16.54 27.88 0.99
CA ASN A 305 -17.98 27.61 1.02
C ASN A 305 -18.68 27.96 -0.30
N ASP A 306 -18.04 28.73 -1.18
CA ASP A 306 -18.51 28.96 -2.55
C ASP A 306 -18.28 27.76 -3.49
N LEU A 307 -17.32 26.87 -3.20
CA LEU A 307 -16.93 25.77 -4.10
C LEU A 307 -18.03 24.73 -4.34
N PRO A 308 -18.80 24.27 -3.33
CA PRO A 308 -19.91 23.33 -3.53
C PRO A 308 -20.86 23.76 -4.64
N SER A 309 -21.24 25.05 -4.68
CA SER A 309 -22.17 25.58 -5.69
C SER A 309 -21.62 25.54 -7.12
N LYS A 310 -20.29 25.41 -7.27
CA LYS A 310 -19.58 25.31 -8.55
C LYS A 310 -19.33 23.86 -8.96
N TRP A 311 -19.23 22.96 -7.99
CA TRP A 311 -18.77 21.58 -8.19
C TRP A 311 -19.89 20.54 -8.10
N ILE A 312 -20.94 20.83 -7.34
CA ILE A 312 -22.13 19.98 -7.23
C ILE A 312 -23.15 20.56 -8.21
N THR A 313 -23.27 19.92 -9.36
CA THR A 313 -24.07 20.38 -10.49
C THR A 313 -25.14 19.35 -10.88
N ASP A 314 -26.25 19.83 -11.46
CA ASP A 314 -27.35 18.94 -11.90
C ASP A 314 -27.10 18.33 -13.28
N SER A 315 -26.31 19.02 -14.11
CA SER A 315 -25.79 18.52 -15.39
C SER A 315 -24.50 17.74 -15.20
N ASN A 316 -24.08 16.98 -16.21
CA ASN A 316 -22.78 16.31 -16.22
C ASN A 316 -22.54 15.29 -15.10
N ARG A 317 -23.61 14.89 -14.41
CA ARG A 317 -23.57 14.01 -13.24
C ARG A 317 -23.69 12.54 -13.65
N VAL A 318 -22.86 11.67 -13.07
CA VAL A 318 -22.95 10.21 -13.23
C VAL A 318 -22.95 9.56 -11.87
N ILE A 319 -23.91 8.67 -11.63
CA ILE A 319 -23.94 7.82 -10.43
C ILE A 319 -23.63 6.40 -10.84
N VAL A 320 -22.63 5.80 -10.20
CA VAL A 320 -22.21 4.42 -10.43
C VAL A 320 -22.45 3.62 -9.16
N ILE A 321 -23.18 2.52 -9.27
CA ILE A 321 -23.37 1.53 -8.21
C ILE A 321 -22.84 0.19 -8.73
N GLN A 322 -21.87 -0.37 -8.02
CA GLN A 322 -21.25 -1.64 -8.36
C GLN A 322 -21.33 -2.60 -7.20
N GLY A 323 -21.51 -3.91 -7.44
CA GLY A 323 -21.38 -4.88 -6.34
C GLY A 323 -21.73 -6.34 -6.67
N PRO A 324 -21.86 -7.20 -5.64
CA PRO A 324 -22.16 -8.63 -5.80
C PRO A 324 -23.46 -8.90 -6.56
N GLN A 325 -23.44 -9.86 -7.50
CA GLN A 325 -24.66 -10.36 -8.14
C GLN A 325 -25.20 -11.58 -7.38
N LYS A 326 -26.37 -11.44 -6.74
CA LYS A 326 -27.07 -12.54 -6.04
C LYS A 326 -28.60 -12.44 -6.22
N GLU A 327 -29.30 -13.57 -6.10
CA GLU A 327 -30.77 -13.61 -6.24
C GLU A 327 -31.51 -12.88 -5.11
N ASP A 328 -30.96 -12.88 -3.91
CA ASP A 328 -31.53 -12.25 -2.70
C ASP A 328 -31.08 -10.78 -2.53
N LEU A 329 -30.21 -10.29 -3.39
CA LEU A 329 -29.70 -8.92 -3.35
C LEU A 329 -30.33 -8.08 -4.45
N ILE A 330 -31.23 -7.18 -4.05
CA ILE A 330 -31.93 -6.27 -4.96
C ILE A 330 -31.16 -4.94 -5.00
N TYR A 331 -30.74 -4.57 -6.20
CA TYR A 331 -30.18 -3.25 -6.46
C TYR A 331 -31.28 -2.25 -6.79
N PRO A 332 -31.09 -0.96 -6.46
CA PRO A 332 -32.05 0.08 -6.81
C PRO A 332 -32.22 0.17 -8.33
N SER A 333 -33.39 0.53 -8.78
CA SER A 333 -33.63 0.98 -10.15
C SER A 333 -33.00 2.35 -10.39
N GLU A 334 -32.75 2.69 -11.66
CA GLU A 334 -32.29 4.02 -12.06
C GLU A 334 -33.23 5.12 -11.53
N GLN A 335 -34.55 4.88 -11.54
CA GLN A 335 -35.51 5.85 -11.00
C GLN A 335 -35.37 6.03 -9.48
N GLU A 336 -35.18 4.96 -8.70
CA GLU A 336 -34.97 5.08 -7.25
C GLU A 336 -33.69 5.83 -6.90
N VAL A 337 -32.63 5.66 -7.69
CA VAL A 337 -31.38 6.44 -7.56
C VAL A 337 -31.65 7.93 -7.81
N LEU A 338 -32.42 8.25 -8.85
CA LEU A 338 -32.79 9.64 -9.19
C LEU A 338 -33.71 10.26 -8.14
N ASP A 339 -34.67 9.50 -7.61
CA ASP A 339 -35.61 9.96 -6.60
C ASP A 339 -34.90 10.36 -5.29
N VAL A 340 -33.79 9.70 -4.96
CA VAL A 340 -32.98 10.07 -3.79
C VAL A 340 -32.32 11.43 -3.94
N LEU A 341 -31.87 11.82 -5.14
CA LEU A 341 -31.34 13.18 -5.36
C LEU A 341 -32.39 14.23 -5.03
N ALA A 342 -33.60 14.07 -5.59
CA ALA A 342 -34.73 14.98 -5.35
C ALA A 342 -35.18 14.98 -3.88
N LYS A 343 -35.08 13.83 -3.19
CA LYS A 343 -35.36 13.73 -1.76
C LYS A 343 -34.40 14.59 -0.94
N ILE A 344 -33.08 14.43 -1.14
CA ILE A 344 -32.06 15.14 -0.35
C ILE A 344 -32.17 16.65 -0.52
N GLU A 345 -32.43 17.14 -1.73
CA GLU A 345 -32.68 18.56 -2.01
C GLU A 345 -33.81 19.16 -1.17
N ASN A 346 -34.80 18.35 -0.77
CA ASN A 346 -35.97 18.80 -0.01
C ASN A 346 -35.96 18.37 1.47
N GLU A 347 -34.98 17.56 1.88
CA GLU A 347 -34.89 17.04 3.24
C GLU A 347 -34.41 18.10 4.24
N GLU A 348 -34.89 18.05 5.48
CA GLU A 348 -34.40 18.93 6.55
C GLU A 348 -33.04 18.43 7.06
N ILE A 349 -31.97 19.13 6.70
CA ILE A 349 -30.60 18.80 7.10
C ILE A 349 -30.14 19.79 8.17
N ALA A 350 -29.71 19.30 9.33
CA ALA A 350 -29.13 20.12 10.38
C ALA A 350 -27.71 20.61 10.03
N PRO A 351 -27.25 21.77 10.51
CA PRO A 351 -25.87 22.18 10.34
C PRO A 351 -24.90 21.23 11.04
N TYR A 352 -23.66 21.16 10.53
CA TYR A 352 -22.58 20.42 11.18
C TYR A 352 -22.19 21.09 12.51
N ILE A 353 -21.80 20.29 13.50
CA ILE A 353 -21.35 20.77 14.81
C ILE A 353 -19.91 20.32 15.04
N ASP A 354 -18.98 21.27 15.00
CA ASP A 354 -17.56 21.00 15.26
C ASP A 354 -17.30 20.79 16.76
N LYS A 355 -17.16 19.52 17.16
CA LYS A 355 -16.77 19.15 18.53
C LYS A 355 -15.25 19.14 18.66
N VAL A 356 -14.72 19.95 19.57
CA VAL A 356 -13.29 20.07 19.89
C VAL A 356 -13.03 20.02 21.39
N SER A 357 -11.87 19.50 21.79
CA SER A 357 -11.39 19.48 23.17
C SER A 357 -10.10 20.30 23.28
N ASN A 358 -10.07 21.26 24.21
CA ASN A 358 -8.90 22.11 24.48
C ASN A 358 -8.09 21.64 25.70
N LYS A 359 -8.27 20.38 26.13
CA LYS A 359 -7.52 19.81 27.25
C LYS A 359 -6.07 19.52 26.84
N PRO A 360 -5.10 19.51 27.77
CA PRO A 360 -3.79 18.94 27.48
C PRO A 360 -3.88 17.41 27.32
N LEU A 361 -2.99 16.80 26.54
CA LEU A 361 -2.92 15.33 26.38
C LEU A 361 -2.67 14.63 27.72
N ILE A 362 -1.79 15.19 28.55
CA ILE A 362 -1.50 14.72 29.90
C ILE A 362 -1.72 15.87 30.89
N SER A 363 -2.76 15.76 31.72
CA SER A 363 -3.10 16.76 32.74
C SER A 363 -2.14 16.76 33.95
N GLU A 364 -1.62 15.58 34.32
CA GLU A 364 -0.67 15.41 35.42
C GLU A 364 0.61 14.77 34.89
N LEU A 365 1.69 15.55 34.85
CA LEU A 365 2.97 15.08 34.33
C LEU A 365 3.56 14.00 35.26
N PRO A 366 4.13 12.92 34.70
CA PRO A 366 4.76 11.87 35.50
C PRO A 366 6.04 12.38 36.19
N GLU A 367 6.31 11.84 37.38
CA GLU A 367 7.60 12.03 38.06
C GLU A 367 8.73 11.35 37.27
N PRO A 368 9.81 12.07 36.90
CA PRO A 368 10.88 11.51 36.09
C PRO A 368 11.63 10.36 36.76
N GLY A 369 11.90 9.31 35.98
CA GLY A 369 12.89 8.29 36.31
C GLY A 369 14.32 8.77 35.99
N LYS A 370 15.24 7.84 35.73
CA LYS A 370 16.64 8.15 35.38
C LYS A 370 17.18 7.23 34.31
N VAL A 371 18.09 7.74 33.49
CA VAL A 371 19.06 6.90 32.78
C VAL A 371 20.13 6.45 33.77
N VAL A 372 20.24 5.14 34.00
CA VAL A 372 21.16 4.56 35.00
C VAL A 372 22.46 4.04 34.39
N GLU A 373 22.43 3.64 33.11
CA GLU A 373 23.60 3.19 32.36
C GLU A 373 23.54 3.70 30.92
N SER A 374 24.71 3.91 30.31
CA SER A 374 24.86 4.32 28.91
C SER A 374 26.06 3.61 28.29
N SER A 375 25.89 3.10 27.08
CA SER A 375 26.96 2.55 26.24
C SER A 375 26.85 3.05 24.81
N GLU A 376 27.94 2.97 24.06
CA GLU A 376 28.02 3.44 22.67
C GLU A 376 28.76 2.41 21.82
N ASP A 377 28.12 2.00 20.72
CA ASP A 377 28.79 1.32 19.60
C ASP A 377 29.22 2.38 18.58
N LYS A 378 30.50 2.76 18.65
CA LYS A 378 31.09 3.80 17.79
C LYS A 378 31.19 3.40 16.33
N ALA A 379 31.21 2.11 15.99
CA ALA A 379 31.37 1.66 14.61
C ALA A 379 30.14 2.03 13.77
N ILE A 380 28.97 2.03 14.39
CA ILE A 380 27.68 2.34 13.77
C ILE A 380 27.00 3.59 14.36
N GLY A 381 27.61 4.22 15.37
CA GLY A 381 27.07 5.40 16.03
C GLY A 381 25.72 5.14 16.71
N VAL A 382 25.62 4.02 17.44
CA VAL A 382 24.43 3.63 18.20
C VAL A 382 24.71 3.81 19.68
N ILE A 383 23.80 4.52 20.37
CA ILE A 383 23.87 4.72 21.82
C ILE A 383 22.78 3.87 22.46
N THR A 384 23.11 3.18 23.54
CA THR A 384 22.16 2.38 24.31
C THR A 384 22.09 2.91 25.73
N TRP A 385 20.88 3.21 26.20
CA TRP A 385 20.60 3.58 27.57
C TRP A 385 19.84 2.49 28.30
N ARG A 386 20.14 2.31 29.58
CA ARG A 386 19.31 1.56 30.50
C ARG A 386 18.60 2.51 31.45
N LEU A 387 17.29 2.32 31.60
CA LEU A 387 16.43 3.17 32.43
C LEU A 387 16.27 2.60 33.84
N SER A 388 15.90 3.45 34.80
CA SER A 388 15.66 3.07 36.20
C SER A 388 14.53 2.06 36.39
N ASN A 389 13.58 1.99 35.46
CA ASN A 389 12.51 1.00 35.43
C ASN A 389 12.91 -0.31 34.73
N GLY A 390 14.15 -0.40 34.23
CA GLY A 390 14.78 -1.59 33.68
C GLY A 390 14.76 -1.69 32.15
N ALA A 391 13.89 -0.90 31.51
CA ALA A 391 13.78 -0.78 30.06
C ALA A 391 15.08 -0.32 29.38
N ARG A 392 15.18 -0.61 28.08
CA ARG A 392 16.32 -0.20 27.24
C ARG A 392 15.89 0.79 26.16
N VAL A 393 16.73 1.79 25.89
CA VAL A 393 16.54 2.72 24.77
C VAL A 393 17.74 2.66 23.85
N VAL A 394 17.50 2.43 22.56
CA VAL A 394 18.50 2.35 21.49
C VAL A 394 18.32 3.56 20.59
N LEU A 395 19.39 4.33 20.44
CA LEU A 395 19.40 5.60 19.70
C LEU A 395 20.36 5.50 18.53
N LYS A 396 19.88 5.87 17.34
CA LYS A 396 20.70 6.08 16.15
C LYS A 396 20.43 7.48 15.59
N PRO A 397 21.19 8.49 16.03
CA PRO A 397 21.20 9.78 15.37
C PRO A 397 21.68 9.64 13.92
N THR A 398 21.02 10.35 13.01
CA THR A 398 21.35 10.41 11.57
C THR A 398 21.13 11.81 11.01
N ASP A 399 21.70 12.08 9.84
CA ASP A 399 21.54 13.31 9.05
C ASP A 399 20.91 13.02 7.67
N PHE A 400 20.22 11.88 7.54
CA PHE A 400 19.60 11.42 6.29
C PHE A 400 18.34 12.20 5.95
N LYS A 401 17.69 12.75 6.97
CA LYS A 401 16.49 13.58 6.94
C LYS A 401 16.71 14.77 7.87
N GLU A 402 16.08 15.90 7.56
CA GLU A 402 16.22 17.13 8.33
C GLU A 402 15.32 17.16 9.57
N ASP A 403 14.12 16.58 9.50
CA ASP A 403 13.09 16.68 10.54
C ASP A 403 12.32 15.36 10.75
N GLU A 404 12.92 14.21 10.41
CA GLU A 404 12.31 12.90 10.64
C GLU A 404 12.97 12.14 11.79
N ILE A 405 12.15 11.65 12.72
CA ILE A 405 12.53 10.70 13.77
C ILE A 405 11.60 9.49 13.67
N LEU A 406 12.13 8.33 13.29
CA LEU A 406 11.41 7.06 13.35
C LEU A 406 11.46 6.50 14.76
N PHE A 407 10.33 5.92 15.19
CA PHE A 407 10.17 5.29 16.48
C PHE A 407 9.67 3.85 16.32
N ALA A 408 10.27 2.94 17.08
CA ALA A 408 9.72 1.62 17.30
C ALA A 408 9.92 1.21 18.75
N ALA A 409 9.11 0.31 19.25
CA ALA A 409 9.34 -0.33 20.54
C ALA A 409 8.82 -1.76 20.51
N PHE A 410 9.48 -2.67 21.21
CA PHE A 410 8.94 -4.00 21.42
C PHE A 410 9.34 -4.62 22.76
N SER A 411 8.48 -5.50 23.25
CA SER A 411 8.75 -6.48 24.31
C SER A 411 8.39 -7.89 23.80
N LEU A 412 9.01 -8.91 24.39
CA LEU A 412 8.68 -10.30 24.07
C LEU A 412 7.37 -10.70 24.73
N GLY A 413 6.54 -11.44 23.99
CA GLY A 413 5.21 -11.83 24.46
C GLY A 413 4.29 -12.14 23.29
N GLY A 414 3.27 -11.32 23.11
CA GLY A 414 2.39 -11.34 21.95
C GLY A 414 1.18 -12.24 22.11
N THR A 415 0.51 -12.49 20.98
CA THR A 415 -0.73 -13.28 20.94
C THR A 415 -0.50 -14.76 21.27
N SER A 416 0.74 -15.25 21.19
CA SER A 416 1.09 -16.64 21.51
C SER A 416 0.83 -17.06 22.96
N LEU A 417 0.61 -16.10 23.86
CA LEU A 417 0.36 -16.34 25.27
C LEU A 417 -1.11 -16.55 25.61
N TYR A 418 -2.01 -16.36 24.64
CA TYR A 418 -3.44 -16.51 24.82
C TYR A 418 -3.94 -17.87 24.35
N SER A 419 -5.00 -18.34 24.98
CA SER A 419 -5.67 -19.57 24.57
C SER A 419 -6.33 -19.40 23.19
N ILE A 420 -6.71 -20.51 22.57
CA ILE A 420 -7.38 -20.48 21.27
C ILE A 420 -8.68 -19.66 21.29
N ASP A 421 -9.43 -19.71 22.39
CA ASP A 421 -10.71 -18.99 22.55
C ASP A 421 -10.51 -17.49 22.73
N GLU A 422 -9.34 -17.07 23.21
CA GLU A 422 -8.97 -15.66 23.42
C GLU A 422 -8.21 -15.08 22.21
N TYR A 423 -7.66 -15.95 21.36
CA TYR A 423 -6.68 -15.58 20.33
C TYR A 423 -7.18 -14.53 19.36
N LEU A 424 -8.44 -14.63 18.90
CA LEU A 424 -9.00 -13.63 17.98
C LEU A 424 -9.12 -12.25 18.65
N SER A 425 -9.54 -12.20 19.91
CA SER A 425 -9.54 -10.95 20.68
C SER A 425 -8.12 -10.41 20.84
N ALA A 426 -7.13 -11.28 21.07
CA ALA A 426 -5.72 -10.87 21.15
C ALA A 426 -5.20 -10.28 19.83
N GLN A 427 -5.58 -10.86 18.69
CA GLN A 427 -5.19 -10.37 17.37
C GLN A 427 -5.79 -9.00 17.03
N LEU A 428 -7.02 -8.73 17.46
CA LEU A 428 -7.73 -7.49 17.15
C LEU A 428 -7.51 -6.39 18.20
N ALA A 429 -6.98 -6.74 19.38
CA ALA A 429 -6.88 -5.84 20.52
C ALA A 429 -6.12 -4.55 20.18
N ALA A 430 -4.91 -4.64 19.61
CA ALA A 430 -4.11 -3.46 19.33
C ALA A 430 -4.78 -2.50 18.33
N SER A 431 -5.38 -3.03 17.26
CA SER A 431 -6.04 -2.21 16.24
C SER A 431 -7.26 -1.47 16.80
N ILE A 432 -8.15 -2.17 17.51
CA ILE A 432 -9.39 -1.57 18.01
C ILE A 432 -9.10 -0.61 19.17
N ILE A 433 -8.21 -0.97 20.10
CA ILE A 433 -7.82 -0.09 21.20
C ILE A 433 -7.03 1.12 20.68
N GLY A 434 -6.20 0.94 19.65
CA GLY A 434 -5.49 2.03 18.97
C GLY A 434 -6.42 3.05 18.31
N GLU A 435 -7.55 2.61 17.75
CA GLU A 435 -8.57 3.47 17.12
C GLU A 435 -9.57 4.07 18.13
N SER A 436 -9.57 3.64 19.41
CA SER A 436 -10.58 4.02 20.42
C SER A 436 -10.38 5.42 21.06
N GLY A 437 -9.41 6.19 20.59
CA GLY A 437 -8.93 7.41 21.25
C GLY A 437 -8.02 7.11 22.44
N LEU A 438 -7.65 8.14 23.19
CA LEU A 438 -6.62 8.02 24.22
C LEU A 438 -6.82 9.01 25.37
N GLY A 439 -6.73 8.53 26.61
CA GLY A 439 -6.96 9.36 27.79
C GLY A 439 -8.34 10.01 27.81
N ASP A 440 -8.36 11.32 27.96
CA ASP A 440 -9.59 12.12 28.05
C ASP A 440 -10.21 12.42 26.67
N PHE A 441 -9.57 12.01 25.57
CA PHE A 441 -10.00 12.29 24.20
C PHE A 441 -10.63 11.04 23.59
N ASP A 442 -11.81 11.20 23.00
CA ASP A 442 -12.30 10.19 22.05
C ASP A 442 -11.46 10.20 20.75
N ALA A 443 -11.74 9.27 19.83
CA ALA A 443 -10.97 9.12 18.59
C ALA A 443 -10.99 10.40 17.72
N THR A 444 -12.14 11.08 17.65
CA THR A 444 -12.31 12.29 16.84
C THR A 444 -11.64 13.49 17.50
N GLU A 445 -11.82 13.64 18.82
CA GLU A 445 -11.18 14.71 19.60
C GLU A 445 -9.65 14.56 19.58
N LEU A 446 -9.12 13.35 19.68
CA LEU A 446 -7.68 13.09 19.62
C LEU A 446 -7.12 13.45 18.24
N GLN A 447 -7.79 13.03 17.17
CA GLN A 447 -7.42 13.40 15.80
C GLN A 447 -7.33 14.92 15.65
N LYS A 448 -8.35 15.65 16.13
CA LYS A 448 -8.40 17.12 16.06
C LYS A 448 -7.35 17.79 16.96
N ALA A 449 -7.04 17.22 18.12
CA ALA A 449 -6.03 17.74 19.03
C ALA A 449 -4.60 17.60 18.47
N LEU A 450 -4.38 16.61 17.61
CA LEU A 450 -3.11 16.36 16.93
C LEU A 450 -3.02 17.05 15.55
N SER A 451 -4.08 17.71 15.10
CA SER A 451 -4.09 18.47 13.84
C SER A 451 -2.94 19.48 13.77
N GLY A 452 -2.16 19.41 12.70
CA GLY A 452 -1.00 20.28 12.47
C GLY A 452 0.30 19.79 13.12
N GLN A 453 0.28 18.65 13.82
CA GLN A 453 1.47 17.99 14.34
C GLN A 453 1.90 16.84 13.42
N MET A 454 3.20 16.69 13.22
CA MET A 454 3.79 15.60 12.43
C MET A 454 4.15 14.45 13.36
N VAL A 455 3.15 13.84 13.98
CA VAL A 455 3.32 12.75 14.95
C VAL A 455 2.37 11.60 14.65
N GLU A 456 2.88 10.38 14.71
CA GLU A 456 2.11 9.15 14.51
C GLU A 456 2.67 8.07 15.43
N ILE A 457 1.78 7.34 16.09
CA ILE A 457 2.13 6.17 16.90
C ILE A 457 1.00 5.16 16.82
N SER A 458 1.33 3.88 16.69
CA SER A 458 0.36 2.80 16.60
C SER A 458 0.85 1.59 17.41
N PRO A 459 0.03 1.08 18.35
CA PRO A 459 0.35 -0.16 19.04
C PRO A 459 0.19 -1.37 18.11
N TYR A 460 0.89 -2.45 18.41
CA TYR A 460 0.67 -3.75 17.80
C TYR A 460 0.84 -4.88 18.82
N ILE A 461 0.15 -6.00 18.57
CA ILE A 461 0.38 -7.27 19.29
C ILE A 461 0.52 -8.35 18.21
N ASN A 462 1.75 -8.75 17.93
CA ASN A 462 2.09 -9.83 16.99
C ASN A 462 2.19 -11.15 17.75
N GLU A 463 2.52 -12.26 17.08
CA GLU A 463 2.55 -13.59 17.72
C GLU A 463 3.55 -13.69 18.88
N LEU A 464 4.77 -13.17 18.69
CA LEU A 464 5.88 -13.35 19.62
C LEU A 464 6.29 -12.08 20.37
N LYS A 465 5.66 -10.94 20.04
CA LYS A 465 5.99 -9.63 20.58
C LYS A 465 4.82 -8.66 20.50
N GLU A 466 4.77 -7.73 21.42
CA GLU A 466 3.94 -6.54 21.38
C GLU A 466 4.83 -5.31 21.25
N GLY A 467 4.25 -4.16 20.93
CA GLY A 467 5.04 -2.96 20.72
C GLY A 467 4.30 -1.79 20.12
N PHE A 468 5.10 -0.84 19.65
CA PHE A 468 4.64 0.36 18.98
C PHE A 468 5.50 0.61 17.74
N ASN A 469 4.90 1.18 16.70
CA ASN A 469 5.62 1.82 15.61
C ASN A 469 5.15 3.27 15.52
N GLY A 470 6.01 4.17 15.08
CA GLY A 470 5.65 5.56 14.94
C GLY A 470 6.73 6.41 14.27
N ARG A 471 6.43 7.69 14.17
CA ARG A 471 7.34 8.72 13.68
C ARG A 471 6.95 10.06 14.27
N SER A 472 7.92 10.96 14.36
CA SER A 472 7.67 12.34 14.74
C SER A 472 8.60 13.31 14.03
N SER A 473 8.21 14.59 14.00
CA SER A 473 9.15 15.70 13.81
C SER A 473 9.94 15.97 15.09
N LYS A 474 11.00 16.78 15.00
CA LYS A 474 11.73 17.23 16.20
C LYS A 474 10.83 18.00 17.17
N ASN A 475 9.96 18.85 16.63
CA ASN A 475 9.10 19.72 17.42
C ASN A 475 7.93 18.98 18.06
N ASP A 476 7.49 17.88 17.46
CA ASP A 476 6.36 17.07 17.94
C ASP A 476 6.82 15.84 18.74
N LEU A 477 8.12 15.76 19.07
CA LEU A 477 8.70 14.62 19.75
C LEU A 477 8.13 14.44 21.17
N GLU A 478 7.92 15.52 21.92
CA GLU A 478 7.27 15.43 23.24
C GLU A 478 5.84 14.88 23.13
N THR A 479 5.09 15.23 22.07
CA THR A 479 3.77 14.64 21.82
C THR A 479 3.87 13.12 21.64
N LEU A 480 4.84 12.62 20.88
CA LEU A 480 5.03 11.17 20.70
C LEU A 480 5.22 10.46 22.05
N PHE A 481 6.05 11.04 22.93
CA PHE A 481 6.25 10.52 24.28
C PHE A 481 5.00 10.58 25.15
N GLN A 482 4.20 11.64 25.04
CA GLN A 482 2.93 11.76 25.76
C GLN A 482 1.91 10.70 25.30
N LEU A 483 1.78 10.49 23.98
CA LEU A 483 0.88 9.46 23.43
C LEU A 483 1.32 8.06 23.87
N LEU A 484 2.62 7.76 23.77
CA LEU A 484 3.19 6.50 24.24
C LEU A 484 2.90 6.30 25.74
N HIS A 485 3.13 7.32 26.57
CA HIS A 485 2.86 7.26 28.01
C HIS A 485 1.37 6.97 28.30
N LEU A 486 0.47 7.60 27.55
CA LEU A 486 -0.97 7.34 27.68
C LEU A 486 -1.37 5.93 27.25
N TYR A 487 -0.71 5.31 26.26
CA TYR A 487 -1.04 3.92 25.89
C TYR A 487 -0.77 2.92 27.01
N PHE A 488 0.27 3.14 27.82
CA PHE A 488 0.60 2.26 28.96
C PHE A 488 -0.38 2.39 30.13
N GLY A 489 -1.06 3.52 30.30
CA GLY A 489 -1.86 3.78 31.50
C GLY A 489 -3.32 4.20 31.28
N LYS A 490 -3.65 4.71 30.11
CA LYS A 490 -4.94 5.37 29.79
C LYS A 490 -5.45 5.06 28.38
N ALA A 491 -5.13 3.88 27.84
CA ALA A 491 -5.76 3.38 26.61
C ALA A 491 -7.28 3.23 26.80
N ARG A 492 -8.05 3.56 25.76
CA ARG A 492 -9.52 3.50 25.77
C ARG A 492 -10.03 2.24 25.07
N ALA A 493 -11.25 1.84 25.41
CA ALA A 493 -12.01 0.84 24.66
C ALA A 493 -13.37 1.43 24.35
N ASP A 494 -13.61 1.77 23.09
CA ASP A 494 -14.83 2.46 22.65
C ASP A 494 -15.76 1.48 21.91
N GLU A 495 -17.01 1.39 22.37
CA GLU A 495 -18.02 0.47 21.81
C GLU A 495 -18.44 0.87 20.38
N ASN A 496 -18.45 2.16 20.04
CA ASN A 496 -18.80 2.61 18.70
C ASN A 496 -17.68 2.25 17.72
N ILE A 497 -16.42 2.48 18.11
CA ILE A 497 -15.25 2.09 17.31
C ILE A 497 -15.19 0.57 17.13
N TYR A 498 -15.43 -0.20 18.20
CA TYR A 498 -15.56 -1.65 18.11
C TYR A 498 -16.66 -2.06 17.13
N GLY A 499 -17.87 -1.51 17.27
CA GLY A 499 -19.00 -1.79 16.39
C GLY A 499 -18.70 -1.48 14.92
N ALA A 500 -18.17 -0.28 14.63
CA ALA A 500 -17.77 0.15 13.29
C ALA A 500 -16.70 -0.77 12.68
N TYR A 501 -15.67 -1.13 13.46
CA TYR A 501 -14.59 -2.01 13.04
C TYR A 501 -15.09 -3.42 12.71
N MET A 502 -15.92 -3.99 13.58
CA MET A 502 -16.50 -5.32 13.38
C MET A 502 -17.47 -5.35 12.20
N ASN A 503 -18.25 -4.28 12.01
CA ASN A 503 -19.12 -4.09 10.86
C ASN A 503 -18.33 -4.05 9.54
N ARG A 504 -17.20 -3.34 9.52
CA ARG A 504 -16.26 -3.29 8.39
C ARG A 504 -15.70 -4.67 8.06
N LEU A 505 -15.19 -5.40 9.06
CA LEU A 505 -14.69 -6.77 8.84
C LEU A 505 -15.78 -7.71 8.33
N LYS A 506 -16.98 -7.66 8.92
CA LYS A 506 -18.11 -8.49 8.49
C LYS A 506 -18.44 -8.26 7.02
N ALA A 507 -18.42 -7.01 6.57
CA ALA A 507 -18.74 -6.66 5.19
C ALA A 507 -17.74 -7.23 4.18
N PHE A 508 -16.44 -7.16 4.49
CA PHE A 508 -15.41 -7.76 3.64
C PHE A 508 -15.46 -9.30 3.64
N LEU A 509 -15.97 -9.92 4.71
CA LEU A 509 -16.06 -11.37 4.86
C LEU A 509 -17.36 -11.98 4.31
N GLU A 510 -18.47 -11.23 4.27
CA GLU A 510 -19.79 -11.73 3.86
C GLU A 510 -19.77 -12.41 2.49
N ASN A 511 -18.98 -11.86 1.57
CA ASN A 511 -18.83 -12.35 0.20
C ASN A 511 -17.41 -12.79 -0.13
N SER A 512 -16.53 -12.91 0.88
CA SER A 512 -15.11 -13.21 0.63
C SER A 512 -14.94 -14.53 -0.12
N ALA A 513 -15.81 -15.51 0.16
CA ALA A 513 -15.81 -16.82 -0.47
C ALA A 513 -16.24 -16.83 -1.95
N LEU A 514 -16.87 -15.75 -2.46
CA LEU A 514 -17.22 -15.61 -3.87
C LEU A 514 -16.00 -15.36 -4.75
N ASP A 515 -14.95 -14.76 -4.19
CA ASP A 515 -13.67 -14.54 -4.88
C ASP A 515 -12.84 -15.84 -4.84
N PRO A 516 -12.56 -16.44 -6.01
CA PRO A 516 -11.73 -17.64 -6.10
C PRO A 516 -10.34 -17.48 -5.45
N GLU A 517 -9.76 -16.29 -5.53
CA GLU A 517 -8.42 -16.01 -4.97
C GLU A 517 -8.44 -15.98 -3.44
N ASN A 518 -9.54 -15.54 -2.81
CA ASN A 518 -9.70 -15.62 -1.36
C ASN A 518 -9.77 -17.07 -0.86
N ALA A 519 -10.57 -17.91 -1.51
CA ALA A 519 -10.65 -19.33 -1.17
C ALA A 519 -9.30 -20.05 -1.37
N PHE A 520 -8.52 -19.63 -2.37
CA PHE A 520 -7.16 -20.11 -2.59
C PHE A 520 -6.19 -19.67 -1.49
N ARG A 521 -6.21 -18.39 -1.11
CA ARG A 521 -5.43 -17.84 0.02
C ARG A 521 -5.74 -18.57 1.33
N ASP A 522 -7.01 -18.81 1.63
CA ASP A 522 -7.44 -19.58 2.81
C ASP A 522 -6.89 -21.00 2.78
N THR A 523 -6.96 -21.66 1.62
CA THR A 523 -6.43 -23.03 1.45
C THR A 523 -4.92 -23.07 1.66
N ILE A 524 -4.18 -22.08 1.13
CA ILE A 524 -2.74 -21.93 1.38
C ILE A 524 -2.49 -21.75 2.88
N GLN A 525 -3.16 -20.79 3.52
CA GLN A 525 -2.98 -20.47 4.93
C GLN A 525 -3.18 -21.70 5.83
N VAL A 526 -4.31 -22.40 5.68
CA VAL A 526 -4.59 -23.58 6.54
C VAL A 526 -3.67 -24.74 6.23
N THR A 527 -3.29 -24.94 4.96
CA THR A 527 -2.38 -26.03 4.58
C THR A 527 -0.98 -25.78 5.12
N MET A 528 -0.45 -24.56 4.95
CA MET A 528 0.87 -24.16 5.45
C MET A 528 0.95 -24.12 6.97
N ALA A 529 -0.20 -24.02 7.65
CA ALA A 529 -0.27 -24.10 9.10
C ALA A 529 -0.56 -25.53 9.62
N SER A 530 -0.57 -26.54 8.75
CA SER A 530 -1.00 -27.91 9.08
C SER A 530 -2.34 -27.96 9.81
N TYR A 531 -3.28 -27.10 9.40
CA TYR A 531 -4.60 -26.93 9.99
C TYR A 531 -4.59 -26.57 11.48
N SER A 532 -3.54 -25.88 11.95
CA SER A 532 -3.49 -25.36 13.32
C SER A 532 -4.75 -24.53 13.63
N PRO A 533 -5.38 -24.72 14.81
CA PRO A 533 -6.57 -23.95 15.18
C PRO A 533 -6.29 -22.44 15.26
N TYR A 534 -5.04 -22.03 15.53
CA TYR A 534 -4.60 -20.62 15.55
C TYR A 534 -4.51 -19.97 14.16
N ARG A 535 -4.73 -20.72 13.08
CA ARG A 535 -4.67 -20.24 11.68
C ARG A 535 -5.94 -20.51 10.90
N LYS A 536 -7.06 -20.75 11.61
CA LYS A 536 -8.38 -20.83 10.99
C LYS A 536 -8.68 -19.51 10.24
N PRO A 537 -9.26 -19.57 9.02
CA PRO A 537 -9.72 -18.39 8.31
C PRO A 537 -10.73 -17.60 9.15
N LEU A 538 -10.72 -16.29 9.00
CA LEU A 538 -11.71 -15.44 9.66
C LEU A 538 -13.03 -15.54 8.89
N THR A 539 -14.12 -15.80 9.60
CA THR A 539 -15.47 -15.87 9.01
C THR A 539 -16.39 -14.94 9.78
N VAL A 540 -17.55 -14.63 9.20
CA VAL A 540 -18.58 -13.81 9.86
C VAL A 540 -19.00 -14.42 11.20
N GLU A 541 -19.09 -15.75 11.30
CA GLU A 541 -19.44 -16.45 12.53
C GLU A 541 -18.34 -16.29 13.58
N ARG A 542 -17.07 -16.46 13.17
CA ARG A 542 -15.92 -16.35 14.09
C ARG A 542 -15.71 -14.95 14.62
N LEU A 543 -16.09 -13.91 13.88
CA LEU A 543 -16.02 -12.53 14.38
C LEU A 543 -16.78 -12.35 15.71
N SER A 544 -17.84 -13.14 15.96
CA SER A 544 -18.58 -13.09 17.23
C SER A 544 -17.79 -13.60 18.45
N GLU A 545 -16.68 -14.31 18.24
CA GLU A 545 -15.77 -14.76 19.30
C GLU A 545 -14.98 -13.58 19.90
N ALA A 546 -14.81 -12.51 19.12
CA ALA A 546 -14.06 -11.33 19.52
C ALA A 546 -14.88 -10.49 20.51
N LYS A 547 -14.30 -10.09 21.65
CA LYS A 547 -15.00 -9.32 22.70
C LYS A 547 -14.19 -8.10 23.11
N LEU A 548 -14.79 -6.91 23.07
CA LEU A 548 -14.12 -5.65 23.42
C LEU A 548 -13.55 -5.66 24.84
N SER A 549 -14.28 -6.20 25.82
CA SER A 549 -13.80 -6.29 27.20
C SER A 549 -12.53 -7.14 27.34
N LEU A 550 -12.47 -8.26 26.61
CA LEU A 550 -11.29 -9.12 26.57
C LEU A 550 -10.13 -8.45 25.82
N MET A 551 -10.41 -7.77 24.70
CA MET A 551 -9.41 -6.99 23.97
C MET A 551 -8.74 -5.94 24.87
N LYS A 552 -9.55 -5.19 25.65
CA LYS A 552 -9.02 -4.21 26.60
C LYS A 552 -8.16 -4.85 27.68
N GLN A 553 -8.64 -5.94 28.27
CA GLN A 553 -7.88 -6.69 29.28
C GLN A 553 -6.54 -7.18 28.72
N ILE A 554 -6.54 -7.72 27.50
CA ILE A 554 -5.34 -8.20 26.81
C ILE A 554 -4.37 -7.03 26.57
N PHE A 555 -4.86 -5.93 26.02
CA PHE A 555 -4.04 -4.75 25.77
C PHE A 555 -3.40 -4.26 27.07
N ASP A 556 -4.19 -4.08 28.12
CA ASP A 556 -3.68 -3.65 29.43
C ASP A 556 -2.63 -4.62 29.98
N GLN A 557 -2.83 -5.93 29.83
CA GLN A 557 -1.87 -6.93 30.26
C GLN A 557 -0.56 -6.88 29.46
N ARG A 558 -0.62 -6.62 28.15
CA ARG A 558 0.56 -6.56 27.26
C ARG A 558 1.37 -5.28 27.45
N PHE A 559 0.71 -4.17 27.76
CA PHE A 559 1.34 -2.85 27.94
C PHE A 559 1.41 -2.42 29.41
N ALA A 560 1.35 -3.35 30.36
CA ALA A 560 1.41 -3.08 31.81
C ALA A 560 2.84 -3.05 32.40
N ASP A 561 3.83 -3.65 31.74
CA ASP A 561 5.20 -3.77 32.24
C ASP A 561 6.21 -3.22 31.24
N ALA A 562 6.78 -2.06 31.55
CA ALA A 562 7.77 -1.40 30.70
C ALA A 562 9.19 -1.99 30.81
N ASP A 563 9.49 -2.82 31.81
CA ASP A 563 10.85 -3.37 32.02
C ASP A 563 11.33 -4.20 30.81
N GLY A 564 10.43 -4.97 30.20
CA GLY A 564 10.73 -5.83 29.06
C GLY A 564 10.84 -5.09 27.72
N PHE A 565 10.61 -3.78 27.66
CA PHE A 565 10.60 -3.03 26.41
C PHE A 565 12.00 -2.54 26.01
N ILE A 566 12.25 -2.62 24.70
CA ILE A 566 13.32 -1.92 24.03
C ILE A 566 12.69 -0.86 23.12
N TYR A 567 13.05 0.40 23.35
CA TYR A 567 12.60 1.56 22.57
C TYR A 567 13.69 1.98 21.60
N TYR A 568 13.33 2.28 20.36
CA TYR A 568 14.25 2.64 19.28
C TYR A 568 13.90 4.01 18.74
N PHE A 569 14.90 4.88 18.64
CA PHE A 569 14.79 6.18 17.99
C PHE A 569 15.87 6.28 16.91
N VAL A 570 15.46 6.46 15.66
CA VAL A 570 16.36 6.56 14.51
C VAL A 570 16.00 7.80 13.70
N GLY A 571 16.91 8.74 13.56
CA GLY A 571 16.63 9.96 12.79
C GLY A 571 17.37 11.20 13.26
N SER A 572 16.80 12.35 12.93
CA SER A 572 17.41 13.66 13.14
C SER A 572 17.14 14.17 14.56
N PHE A 573 18.04 13.89 15.50
CA PHE A 573 17.95 14.38 16.87
C PHE A 573 19.32 14.38 17.56
N GLN A 574 19.45 15.15 18.65
CA GLN A 574 20.59 15.04 19.55
C GLN A 574 20.22 14.18 20.77
N PRO A 575 21.05 13.20 21.17
CA PRO A 575 20.76 12.36 22.34
C PRO A 575 20.48 13.17 23.61
N GLU A 576 21.20 14.26 23.85
CA GLU A 576 21.00 15.08 25.05
C GLU A 576 19.65 15.80 25.09
N GLU A 577 19.01 16.03 23.94
CA GLU A 577 17.66 16.60 23.84
C GLU A 577 16.58 15.55 24.14
N LEU A 578 16.84 14.29 23.79
CA LEU A 578 15.92 13.17 24.07
C LEU A 578 15.94 12.74 25.53
N LYS A 579 17.10 12.86 26.19
CA LYS A 579 17.30 12.32 27.53
C LYS A 579 16.26 12.81 28.55
N PRO A 580 15.94 14.11 28.66
CA PRO A 580 14.89 14.58 29.57
C PRO A 580 13.50 13.99 29.26
N LEU A 581 13.17 13.83 27.98
CA LEU A 581 11.88 13.25 27.56
C LEU A 581 11.82 11.75 27.89
N VAL A 582 12.92 11.02 27.66
CA VAL A 582 13.06 9.61 28.03
C VAL A 582 12.94 9.43 29.54
N GLU A 583 13.63 10.24 30.35
CA GLU A 583 13.54 10.17 31.81
C GLU A 583 12.13 10.51 32.31
N LYS A 584 11.49 11.52 31.73
CA LYS A 584 10.14 11.97 32.11
C LYS A 584 9.06 10.97 31.73
N TYR A 585 9.07 10.45 30.50
CA TYR A 585 7.92 9.71 29.94
C TYR A 585 8.14 8.20 29.81
N LEU A 586 9.38 7.73 29.63
CA LEU A 586 9.67 6.28 29.52
C LEU A 586 10.16 5.68 30.82
N ALA A 587 11.12 6.33 31.49
CA ALA A 587 11.69 5.82 32.74
C ALA A 587 10.69 5.90 33.91
N SER A 588 9.62 6.67 33.76
CA SER A 588 8.50 6.78 34.70
C SER A 588 7.43 5.70 34.51
N LEU A 589 7.47 4.95 33.41
CA LEU A 589 6.47 3.91 33.13
C LEU A 589 6.52 2.78 34.16
N PRO A 590 5.37 2.16 34.47
CA PRO A 590 5.29 1.09 35.45
C PRO A 590 6.20 -0.08 35.07
N SER A 591 6.90 -0.62 36.06
CA SER A 591 7.73 -1.81 35.94
C SER A 591 7.25 -2.86 36.94
N MET A 592 6.83 -4.01 36.43
CA MET A 592 6.43 -5.16 37.24
C MET A 592 7.58 -6.15 37.44
N LYS A 593 8.70 -5.93 36.75
CA LYS A 593 9.88 -6.83 36.73
C LYS A 593 9.52 -8.26 36.34
N LYS A 594 8.54 -8.42 35.46
CA LYS A 594 8.18 -9.72 34.90
C LYS A 594 9.11 -10.00 33.74
N ASN A 595 9.85 -11.10 33.83
CA ASN A 595 10.57 -11.63 32.69
C ASN A 595 9.62 -12.52 31.87
N GLU A 596 8.76 -11.90 31.08
CA GLU A 596 7.82 -12.61 30.21
C GLU A 596 8.50 -12.98 28.88
N HIS A 597 8.13 -14.15 28.35
CA HIS A 597 8.56 -14.63 27.05
C HIS A 597 7.36 -15.21 26.30
N TRP A 598 7.43 -15.24 24.97
CA TRP A 598 6.44 -15.86 24.09
C TRP A 598 6.35 -17.38 24.29
N LYS A 599 5.30 -18.00 23.76
CA LYS A 599 5.09 -19.46 23.78
C LYS A 599 5.09 -20.03 22.36
N ASP A 600 5.81 -21.13 22.15
CA ASP A 600 5.75 -21.83 20.86
C ASP A 600 4.39 -22.52 20.67
N LEU A 601 3.58 -22.00 19.75
CA LEU A 601 2.27 -22.55 19.37
C LEU A 601 2.37 -23.84 18.54
N LYS A 602 3.59 -24.29 18.18
CA LYS A 602 3.86 -25.51 17.40
C LYS A 602 3.19 -25.51 16.03
N ILE A 603 3.04 -24.33 15.43
CA ILE A 603 2.53 -24.16 14.07
C ILE A 603 3.67 -24.45 13.11
N GLN A 604 3.53 -25.52 12.32
CA GLN A 604 4.55 -25.96 11.37
C GLN A 604 3.93 -26.23 10.00
N PRO A 605 4.67 -25.94 8.92
CA PRO A 605 4.34 -26.46 7.59
C PRO A 605 4.23 -27.99 7.59
N PRO A 606 3.46 -28.57 6.66
CA PRO A 606 3.32 -30.00 6.56
C PRO A 606 4.65 -30.63 6.16
N LYS A 607 4.89 -31.86 6.64
CA LYS A 607 6.03 -32.67 6.23
C LYS A 607 5.69 -33.46 4.96
N GLY A 608 6.71 -33.76 4.16
CA GLY A 608 6.55 -34.48 2.91
C GLY A 608 6.00 -33.60 1.78
N GLN A 609 5.55 -34.24 0.70
CA GLN A 609 4.94 -33.56 -0.43
C GLN A 609 3.42 -33.51 -0.25
N VAL A 610 2.86 -32.30 -0.20
CA VAL A 610 1.42 -32.06 -0.19
C VAL A 610 1.04 -31.42 -1.52
N LYS A 611 0.18 -32.08 -2.30
CA LYS A 611 -0.41 -31.52 -3.53
C LYS A 611 -1.91 -31.36 -3.36
N LYS A 612 -2.44 -30.18 -3.69
CA LYS A 612 -3.89 -29.91 -3.66
C LYS A 612 -4.31 -29.14 -4.90
N THR A 613 -5.55 -29.37 -5.30
CA THR A 613 -6.23 -28.59 -6.33
C THR A 613 -7.48 -27.97 -5.73
N VAL A 614 -7.61 -26.65 -5.82
CA VAL A 614 -8.80 -25.89 -5.45
C VAL A 614 -9.56 -25.63 -6.73
N VAL A 615 -10.80 -26.13 -6.82
CA VAL A 615 -11.66 -25.89 -7.99
C VAL A 615 -12.72 -24.86 -7.63
N ARG A 616 -12.86 -23.83 -8.47
CA ARG A 616 -13.83 -22.75 -8.30
C ARG A 616 -14.47 -22.38 -9.63
N ASP A 617 -15.72 -21.97 -9.58
CA ASP A 617 -16.34 -21.29 -10.72
C ASP A 617 -15.66 -19.95 -10.93
N MET A 618 -15.36 -19.62 -12.18
CA MET A 618 -14.72 -18.37 -12.57
C MET A 618 -15.41 -17.80 -13.81
N GLU A 619 -15.68 -16.50 -13.81
CA GLU A 619 -16.20 -15.79 -14.97
C GLU A 619 -15.12 -15.67 -16.06
N ASP A 620 -13.87 -15.38 -15.67
CA ASP A 620 -12.69 -15.43 -16.55
C ASP A 620 -11.72 -16.54 -16.06
N PRO A 621 -11.64 -17.70 -16.75
CA PRO A 621 -10.83 -18.82 -16.31
C PRO A 621 -9.32 -18.55 -16.31
N LYS A 622 -8.70 -18.83 -15.17
CA LYS A 622 -7.25 -18.74 -14.93
C LYS A 622 -6.81 -19.83 -13.96
N ALA A 623 -5.59 -20.34 -14.12
CA ALA A 623 -4.96 -21.16 -13.09
C ALA A 623 -3.92 -20.35 -12.31
N THR A 624 -3.97 -20.45 -11.00
CA THR A 624 -2.98 -19.84 -10.08
C THR A 624 -2.23 -20.98 -9.41
N VAL A 625 -0.91 -21.05 -9.61
CA VAL A 625 -0.05 -22.10 -9.05
C VAL A 625 0.73 -21.53 -7.88
N PHE A 626 0.66 -22.18 -6.72
CA PHE A 626 1.49 -21.89 -5.55
C PHE A 626 2.35 -23.11 -5.21
N ILE A 627 3.66 -22.89 -5.11
CA ILE A 627 4.64 -23.90 -4.70
C ILE A 627 5.44 -23.34 -3.52
N SER A 628 5.50 -24.10 -2.43
CA SER A 628 6.27 -23.73 -1.25
C SER A 628 7.24 -24.85 -0.87
N PHE A 629 8.53 -24.54 -0.80
CA PHE A 629 9.54 -25.40 -0.18
C PHE A 629 9.77 -24.94 1.25
N THR A 630 9.75 -25.86 2.20
CA THR A 630 9.90 -25.53 3.63
C THR A 630 10.87 -26.45 4.32
N GLY A 631 11.57 -25.95 5.33
CA GLY A 631 12.43 -26.80 6.12
C GLY A 631 13.01 -26.10 7.32
N LYS A 632 13.67 -26.90 8.16
CA LYS A 632 14.53 -26.34 9.21
C LYS A 632 15.64 -25.54 8.55
N PHE A 633 16.04 -24.47 9.21
CA PHE A 633 17.08 -23.59 8.69
C PHE A 633 18.09 -23.29 9.77
N ASP A 634 19.36 -23.49 9.45
CA ASP A 634 20.42 -22.95 10.28
C ASP A 634 20.50 -21.45 10.03
N TYR A 635 20.13 -20.63 11.03
CA TYR A 635 19.94 -19.19 10.92
C TYR A 635 21.28 -18.43 10.86
N ASP A 636 22.16 -18.87 9.97
CA ASP A 636 23.47 -18.28 9.70
C ASP A 636 23.36 -17.16 8.65
N PRO A 637 24.01 -16.00 8.85
CA PRO A 637 23.95 -14.89 7.90
C PRO A 637 24.42 -15.23 6.48
N MET A 638 25.46 -16.07 6.32
CA MET A 638 25.95 -16.47 4.99
C MET A 638 24.99 -17.42 4.29
N LYS A 639 24.32 -18.31 5.03
CA LYS A 639 23.26 -19.17 4.47
C LYS A 639 22.05 -18.34 4.03
N ARG A 640 21.62 -17.35 4.83
CA ARG A 640 20.54 -16.42 4.44
C ARG A 640 20.89 -15.67 3.16
N LEU A 641 22.13 -15.21 3.05
CA LEU A 641 22.62 -14.52 1.85
C LEU A 641 22.64 -15.43 0.62
N ALA A 642 23.10 -16.68 0.75
CA ALA A 642 23.06 -17.64 -0.33
C ALA A 642 21.61 -17.92 -0.81
N MET A 643 20.66 -18.03 0.12
CA MET A 643 19.25 -18.22 -0.18
C MET A 643 18.59 -16.98 -0.82
N SER A 644 19.04 -15.78 -0.46
CA SER A 644 18.66 -14.54 -1.15
C SER A 644 19.17 -14.51 -2.59
N ALA A 645 20.38 -15.04 -2.85
CA ALA A 645 20.89 -15.17 -4.20
C ALA A 645 20.05 -16.14 -5.03
N ILE A 646 19.62 -17.26 -4.44
CA ILE A 646 18.73 -18.23 -5.12
C ILE A 646 17.42 -17.55 -5.53
N ASN A 647 16.83 -16.73 -4.66
CA ASN A 647 15.61 -15.97 -4.97
C ASN A 647 15.75 -15.12 -6.24
N ASP A 648 16.79 -14.29 -6.31
CA ASP A 648 17.01 -13.38 -7.44
C ASP A 648 17.36 -14.16 -8.71
N ILE A 649 18.20 -15.20 -8.60
CA ILE A 649 18.60 -16.05 -9.73
C ILE A 649 17.42 -16.82 -10.31
N LEU A 650 16.56 -17.41 -9.47
CA LEU A 650 15.35 -18.08 -9.95
C LEU A 650 14.40 -17.10 -10.61
N SER A 651 14.29 -15.88 -10.08
CA SER A 651 13.47 -14.84 -10.69
C SER A 651 13.93 -14.52 -12.12
N TYR A 652 15.25 -14.37 -12.35
CA TYR A 652 15.80 -14.19 -13.71
C TYR A 652 15.51 -15.39 -14.62
N ARG A 653 15.75 -16.62 -14.14
CA ARG A 653 15.52 -17.83 -14.94
C ARG A 653 14.05 -18.03 -15.31
N PHE A 654 13.12 -17.70 -14.42
CA PHE A 654 11.69 -17.82 -14.72
C PHE A 654 11.19 -16.75 -15.69
N ILE A 655 11.81 -15.58 -15.72
CA ILE A 655 11.54 -14.57 -16.77
C ILE A 655 11.95 -15.14 -18.14
N GLU A 656 13.17 -15.64 -18.27
CA GLU A 656 13.67 -16.23 -19.52
C GLU A 656 12.81 -17.44 -19.94
N THR A 657 12.58 -18.41 -19.04
CA THR A 657 11.96 -19.69 -19.42
C THR A 657 10.44 -19.67 -19.45
N ILE A 658 9.76 -19.08 -18.47
CA ILE A 658 8.30 -19.17 -18.35
C ILE A 658 7.62 -18.00 -19.08
N ARG A 659 8.22 -16.80 -19.03
CA ARG A 659 7.65 -15.61 -19.68
C ARG A 659 8.12 -15.49 -21.12
N GLU A 660 9.43 -15.46 -21.38
CA GLU A 660 9.96 -15.17 -22.73
C GLU A 660 9.88 -16.39 -23.67
N GLU A 661 10.39 -17.57 -23.26
CA GLU A 661 10.40 -18.76 -24.11
C GLU A 661 9.00 -19.39 -24.29
N GLU A 662 8.20 -19.44 -23.23
CA GLU A 662 6.91 -20.14 -23.23
C GLU A 662 5.70 -19.23 -23.46
N GLY A 663 5.83 -17.91 -23.24
CA GLY A 663 4.73 -16.95 -23.36
C GLY A 663 3.51 -17.29 -22.50
N ALA A 664 3.71 -18.06 -21.42
CA ALA A 664 2.65 -18.76 -20.70
C ALA A 664 2.34 -18.17 -19.31
N THR A 665 3.03 -17.09 -18.94
CA THR A 665 2.72 -16.27 -17.76
C THR A 665 3.14 -14.83 -18.00
N TYR A 666 2.42 -13.88 -17.39
CA TYR A 666 2.86 -12.48 -17.30
C TYR A 666 4.09 -12.31 -16.37
N GLY A 667 4.21 -13.15 -15.34
CA GLY A 667 5.34 -13.10 -14.41
C GLY A 667 5.26 -14.12 -13.28
N THR A 668 6.42 -14.51 -12.77
CA THR A 668 6.55 -15.42 -11.63
C THR A 668 7.08 -14.68 -10.41
N SER A 669 6.40 -14.80 -9.27
CA SER A 669 6.86 -14.27 -7.99
C SER A 669 7.63 -15.33 -7.22
N VAL A 670 8.91 -15.08 -6.95
CA VAL A 670 9.75 -15.88 -6.06
C VAL A 670 10.01 -15.09 -4.78
N ARG A 671 9.74 -15.68 -3.62
CA ARG A 671 9.99 -15.04 -2.31
C ARG A 671 10.47 -16.06 -1.28
N THR A 672 11.65 -15.83 -0.72
CA THR A 672 12.14 -16.58 0.43
C THR A 672 11.90 -15.81 1.73
N ARG A 673 11.39 -16.49 2.76
CA ARG A 673 11.28 -16.00 4.14
C ARG A 673 12.08 -16.89 5.07
N PHE A 674 12.66 -16.27 6.10
CA PHE A 674 13.36 -16.95 7.18
C PHE A 674 12.74 -16.51 8.50
N SER A 675 12.70 -17.40 9.48
CA SER A 675 12.35 -17.04 10.85
C SER A 675 13.27 -17.78 11.81
N LYS A 676 13.85 -17.08 12.77
CA LYS A 676 14.66 -17.67 13.84
C LYS A 676 13.80 -18.27 14.95
N TYR A 677 12.73 -17.56 15.31
CA TYR A 677 11.80 -17.95 16.37
C TYR A 677 10.40 -18.24 15.80
N PRO A 678 9.59 -19.10 16.45
CA PRO A 678 9.93 -19.88 17.65
C PRO A 678 10.87 -21.06 17.35
N ASN A 679 10.96 -21.47 16.09
CA ASN A 679 11.91 -22.49 15.61
C ASN A 679 12.59 -22.00 14.32
N PRO A 680 13.91 -22.16 14.16
CA PRO A 680 14.62 -21.78 12.95
C PRO A 680 14.14 -22.53 11.70
N GLN A 681 13.59 -21.80 10.72
CA GLN A 681 13.02 -22.37 9.50
C GLN A 681 13.12 -21.40 8.31
N TYR A 682 13.00 -21.96 7.10
CA TYR A 682 12.86 -21.20 5.86
C TYR A 682 11.59 -21.61 5.12
N GLN A 683 11.09 -20.71 4.28
CA GLN A 683 10.00 -20.93 3.35
C GLN A 683 10.31 -20.21 2.03
N LEU A 684 10.47 -20.96 0.94
CA LEU A 684 10.55 -20.41 -0.42
C LEU A 684 9.19 -20.58 -1.09
N ASN A 685 8.53 -19.47 -1.43
CA ASN A 685 7.27 -19.44 -2.15
C ASN A 685 7.51 -19.04 -3.61
N ILE A 686 6.91 -19.79 -4.52
CA ILE A 686 6.85 -19.51 -5.95
C ILE A 686 5.38 -19.45 -6.33
N GLN A 687 4.97 -18.38 -7.00
CA GLN A 687 3.60 -18.23 -7.47
C GLN A 687 3.57 -17.60 -8.87
N PHE A 688 2.71 -18.14 -9.73
CA PHE A 688 2.45 -17.60 -11.07
C PHE A 688 1.03 -17.92 -11.51
N ASP A 689 0.55 -17.12 -12.46
CA ASP A 689 -0.73 -17.31 -13.14
C ASP A 689 -0.49 -17.80 -14.56
N CYS A 690 -1.39 -18.62 -15.11
CA CYS A 690 -1.31 -19.11 -16.49
C CYS A 690 -2.69 -19.55 -17.04
N ASP A 691 -2.75 -19.84 -18.35
CA ASP A 691 -3.85 -20.62 -18.93
C ASP A 691 -4.01 -21.96 -18.19
N PRO A 692 -5.21 -22.28 -17.69
CA PRO A 692 -5.50 -23.54 -17.01
C PRO A 692 -4.97 -24.81 -17.69
N VAL A 693 -4.93 -24.87 -19.03
CA VAL A 693 -4.41 -26.06 -19.73
C VAL A 693 -2.89 -26.23 -19.58
N ASN A 694 -2.16 -25.15 -19.32
CA ASN A 694 -0.70 -25.12 -19.22
C ASN A 694 -0.20 -25.28 -17.79
N ALA A 695 -1.08 -25.26 -16.78
CA ALA A 695 -0.71 -25.25 -15.36
C ALA A 695 0.27 -26.38 -14.98
N GLU A 696 0.03 -27.61 -15.46
CA GLU A 696 0.92 -28.75 -15.17
C GLU A 696 2.28 -28.60 -15.87
N ARG A 697 2.29 -28.21 -17.15
CA ARG A 697 3.51 -27.98 -17.93
C ARG A 697 4.37 -26.90 -17.27
N MET A 698 3.79 -25.75 -16.93
CA MET A 698 4.51 -24.63 -16.31
C MET A 698 5.05 -25.00 -14.92
N THR A 699 4.26 -25.73 -14.13
CA THR A 699 4.71 -26.27 -12.84
C THR A 699 5.93 -27.16 -13.02
N ASN A 700 5.96 -28.00 -14.07
CA ASN A 700 7.11 -28.87 -14.35
C ASN A 700 8.36 -28.08 -14.78
N ILE A 701 8.21 -26.99 -15.54
CA ILE A 701 9.33 -26.11 -15.91
C ILE A 701 9.93 -25.47 -14.66
N VAL A 702 9.09 -25.00 -13.72
CA VAL A 702 9.56 -24.49 -12.42
C VAL A 702 10.43 -25.52 -11.70
N TYR A 703 9.98 -26.79 -11.63
CA TYR A 703 10.76 -27.85 -11.00
C TYR A 703 12.07 -28.13 -11.74
N GLN A 704 12.07 -28.08 -13.08
CA GLN A 704 13.28 -28.27 -13.87
C GLN A 704 14.31 -27.16 -13.62
N GLU A 705 13.90 -25.91 -13.55
CA GLU A 705 14.80 -24.79 -13.28
C GLU A 705 15.39 -24.83 -11.87
N ILE A 706 14.59 -25.22 -10.88
CA ILE A 706 15.07 -25.47 -9.52
C ILE A 706 16.11 -26.60 -9.55
N GLU A 707 15.84 -27.70 -10.23
CA GLU A 707 16.79 -28.82 -10.31
C GLU A 707 18.06 -28.46 -11.08
N LYS A 708 17.97 -27.66 -12.15
CA LYS A 708 19.14 -27.08 -12.83
C LYS A 708 19.96 -26.24 -11.86
N LEU A 709 19.34 -25.38 -11.04
CA LEU A 709 20.05 -24.58 -10.05
C LEU A 709 20.73 -25.47 -8.98
N ARG A 710 20.07 -26.55 -8.54
CA ARG A 710 20.64 -27.51 -7.57
C ARG A 710 21.81 -28.31 -8.13
N THR A 711 21.73 -28.71 -9.39
CA THR A 711 22.74 -29.60 -10.00
C THR A 711 23.91 -28.82 -10.62
N GLN A 712 23.62 -27.67 -11.23
CA GLN A 712 24.59 -26.88 -11.99
C GLN A 712 25.04 -25.61 -11.27
N GLY A 713 24.19 -25.04 -10.39
CA GLY A 713 24.43 -23.75 -9.76
C GLY A 713 24.11 -22.57 -10.67
N PRO A 714 24.29 -21.33 -10.18
CA PRO A 714 24.15 -20.12 -10.99
C PRO A 714 25.34 -19.92 -11.92
N THR A 715 25.12 -19.22 -13.04
CA THR A 715 26.23 -18.81 -13.92
C THR A 715 27.05 -17.69 -13.25
N GLN A 716 28.28 -17.48 -13.75
CA GLN A 716 29.13 -16.38 -13.26
C GLN A 716 28.51 -15.01 -13.52
N GLU A 717 27.81 -14.86 -14.65
CA GLU A 717 27.10 -13.63 -14.99
C GLU A 717 25.91 -13.38 -14.05
N GLN A 718 25.08 -14.40 -13.79
CA GLN A 718 23.99 -14.32 -12.82
C GLN A 718 24.51 -13.90 -11.44
N MET A 719 25.64 -14.47 -11.00
CA MET A 719 26.28 -14.10 -9.75
C MET A 719 26.83 -12.68 -9.74
N ARG A 720 27.46 -12.23 -10.83
CA ARG A 720 27.95 -10.85 -10.96
C ARG A 720 26.79 -9.86 -10.87
N ASN A 721 25.74 -10.06 -11.66
CA ASN A 721 24.57 -9.19 -11.72
C ASN A 721 23.87 -9.12 -10.35
N PHE A 722 23.73 -10.27 -9.66
CA PHE A 722 23.23 -10.31 -8.28
C PHE A 722 24.08 -9.47 -7.34
N LYS A 723 25.41 -9.67 -7.32
CA LYS A 723 26.31 -8.93 -6.41
C LYS A 723 26.29 -7.43 -6.69
N GLU A 724 26.37 -7.02 -7.94
CA GLU A 724 26.34 -5.61 -8.33
C GLU A 724 25.03 -4.94 -7.90
N ASN A 725 23.89 -5.59 -8.13
CA ASN A 725 22.59 -5.07 -7.71
C ASN A 725 22.46 -4.97 -6.18
N GLN A 726 22.90 -5.98 -5.44
CA GLN A 726 22.83 -5.99 -3.98
C GLN A 726 23.78 -4.95 -3.34
N LEU A 727 25.00 -4.78 -3.88
CA LEU A 727 25.92 -3.74 -3.42
C LEU A 727 25.36 -2.34 -3.66
N LYS A 728 24.80 -2.09 -4.85
CA LYS A 728 24.15 -0.81 -5.17
C LYS A 728 22.99 -0.55 -4.21
N THR A 729 22.10 -1.52 -4.04
CA THR A 729 20.93 -1.42 -3.15
C THR A 729 21.35 -1.17 -1.70
N TRP A 730 22.39 -1.86 -1.21
CA TRP A 730 22.90 -1.66 0.15
C TRP A 730 23.52 -0.27 0.33
N ALA A 731 24.31 0.21 -0.64
CA ALA A 731 24.94 1.54 -0.59
C ALA A 731 23.90 2.67 -0.59
N GLU A 732 22.73 2.46 -1.21
CA GLU A 732 21.59 3.35 -1.14
C GLU A 732 20.88 3.24 0.23
N LYS A 733 20.47 2.03 0.64
CA LYS A 733 19.67 1.80 1.85
C LYS A 733 20.38 2.14 3.16
N ILE A 734 21.69 1.99 3.25
CA ILE A 734 22.43 2.33 4.49
C ILE A 734 22.33 3.82 4.86
N LYS A 735 21.89 4.66 3.92
CA LYS A 735 21.61 6.09 4.11
C LYS A 735 20.12 6.39 4.35
N GLU A 736 19.33 5.39 4.76
CA GLU A 736 17.91 5.53 5.06
C GLU A 736 17.62 5.21 6.53
N ASN A 737 16.79 6.02 7.19
CA ASN A 737 16.39 5.78 8.58
C ASN A 737 15.65 4.44 8.75
N SER A 738 14.81 4.08 7.77
CA SER A 738 14.05 2.83 7.76
C SER A 738 14.95 1.59 7.76
N PHE A 739 16.08 1.63 7.06
CA PHE A 739 17.07 0.55 7.06
C PHE A 739 17.65 0.32 8.45
N TRP A 740 18.07 1.38 9.13
CA TRP A 740 18.60 1.26 10.49
C TRP A 740 17.54 0.84 11.49
N MET A 741 16.31 1.34 11.38
CA MET A 741 15.19 0.91 12.21
C MET A 741 14.94 -0.61 12.06
N ASP A 742 14.87 -1.11 10.82
CA ASP A 742 14.74 -2.55 10.54
C ASP A 742 15.92 -3.34 11.13
N LYS A 743 17.16 -2.94 10.87
CA LYS A 743 18.34 -3.69 11.33
C LYS A 743 18.51 -3.71 12.84
N LEU A 744 18.30 -2.59 13.53
CA LEU A 744 18.44 -2.56 14.99
C LEU A 744 17.37 -3.42 15.67
N THR A 745 16.11 -3.25 15.25
CA THR A 745 15.00 -4.02 15.83
C THR A 745 15.11 -5.51 15.53
N THR A 746 15.51 -5.90 14.31
CA THR A 746 15.69 -7.32 13.94
C THR A 746 16.91 -7.94 14.61
N SER A 747 18.05 -7.24 14.69
CA SER A 747 19.23 -7.73 15.39
C SER A 747 18.95 -7.99 16.87
N ASP A 748 18.24 -7.08 17.56
CA ASP A 748 17.88 -7.30 18.96
C ASP A 748 16.85 -8.41 19.14
N PHE A 749 15.86 -8.51 18.26
CA PHE A 749 14.89 -9.60 18.31
C PHE A 749 15.54 -10.97 18.06
N ASP A 750 16.44 -11.06 17.09
CA ASP A 750 17.17 -12.28 16.74
C ASP A 750 18.39 -12.53 17.66
N GLY A 751 18.78 -11.59 18.51
CA GLY A 751 20.01 -11.69 19.32
C GLY A 751 21.29 -11.73 18.48
N GLU A 752 21.34 -11.00 17.36
CA GLU A 752 22.51 -10.84 16.50
C GLU A 752 23.27 -9.55 16.83
N SER A 753 24.59 -9.55 16.64
CA SER A 753 25.41 -8.35 16.82
C SER A 753 25.13 -7.32 15.72
N TYR A 754 25.02 -6.04 16.08
CA TYR A 754 24.88 -4.95 15.12
C TYR A 754 26.09 -4.83 14.17
N GLU A 755 27.27 -5.33 14.54
CA GLU A 755 28.44 -5.34 13.66
C GLU A 755 28.19 -6.05 12.32
N ASN A 756 27.26 -7.01 12.29
CA ASN A 756 26.91 -7.76 11.07
C ASN A 756 26.32 -6.84 9.99
N ILE A 757 25.76 -5.69 10.36
CA ILE A 757 25.19 -4.70 9.42
C ILE A 757 26.26 -4.19 8.45
N LEU A 758 27.46 -3.89 8.97
CA LEU A 758 28.57 -3.35 8.17
C LEU A 758 29.37 -4.43 7.43
N LYS A 759 29.27 -5.70 7.85
CA LYS A 759 29.97 -6.84 7.23
C LYS A 759 29.29 -7.36 5.95
N PHE A 760 28.12 -6.83 5.59
CA PHE A 760 27.36 -7.30 4.42
C PHE A 760 28.15 -7.27 3.10
N PRO A 761 28.90 -6.19 2.74
CA PRO A 761 29.69 -6.18 1.51
C PRO A 761 30.74 -7.29 1.46
N GLU A 762 31.48 -7.50 2.55
CA GLU A 762 32.51 -8.57 2.66
C GLU A 762 31.87 -9.96 2.54
N MET A 763 30.72 -10.15 3.18
CA MET A 763 29.94 -11.39 3.08
C MET A 763 29.52 -11.65 1.63
N LEU A 764 29.02 -10.62 0.94
CA LEU A 764 28.56 -10.70 -0.46
C LEU A 764 29.70 -10.98 -1.43
N GLU A 765 30.86 -10.36 -1.24
CA GLU A 765 32.07 -10.68 -2.01
C GLU A 765 32.47 -12.15 -1.85
N SER A 766 32.41 -12.67 -0.61
CA SER A 766 32.77 -14.06 -0.28
C SER A 766 31.77 -15.11 -0.82
N LEU A 767 30.60 -14.71 -1.30
CA LEU A 767 29.59 -15.62 -1.84
C LEU A 767 30.04 -16.15 -3.21
N THR A 768 30.08 -17.48 -3.36
CA THR A 768 30.51 -18.14 -4.61
C THR A 768 29.33 -18.90 -5.25
N PRO A 769 29.36 -19.16 -6.58
CA PRO A 769 28.39 -20.04 -7.22
C PRO A 769 28.21 -21.38 -6.50
N GLU A 770 29.30 -21.96 -6.00
CA GLU A 770 29.29 -23.23 -5.27
C GLU A 770 28.55 -23.12 -3.92
N LYS A 771 28.71 -22.03 -3.17
CA LYS A 771 27.95 -21.81 -1.92
C LYS A 771 26.45 -21.70 -2.20
N VAL A 772 26.06 -21.02 -3.28
CA VAL A 772 24.66 -20.88 -3.70
C VAL A 772 24.09 -22.24 -4.14
N LYS A 773 24.86 -23.01 -4.92
CA LYS A 773 24.51 -24.37 -5.33
C LYS A 773 24.32 -25.30 -4.13
N ASN A 774 25.25 -25.29 -3.16
CA ASN A 774 25.15 -26.11 -1.95
C ASN A 774 23.91 -25.74 -1.13
N ALA A 775 23.64 -24.45 -0.95
CA ALA A 775 22.41 -23.99 -0.30
C ALA A 775 21.15 -24.48 -1.03
N ALA A 776 21.14 -24.46 -2.37
CA ALA A 776 20.03 -25.00 -3.16
C ALA A 776 19.88 -26.52 -2.99
N GLN A 777 20.98 -27.27 -2.96
CA GLN A 777 20.97 -28.72 -2.77
C GLN A 777 20.41 -29.13 -1.40
N GLU A 778 20.85 -28.44 -0.35
CA GLU A 778 20.44 -28.66 1.04
C GLU A 778 18.97 -28.32 1.27
N ASN A 779 18.49 -27.20 0.72
CA ASN A 779 17.19 -26.66 1.08
C ASN A 779 16.09 -26.99 0.07
N TYR A 780 16.38 -27.20 -1.20
CA TYR A 780 15.32 -27.32 -2.23
C TYR A 780 15.16 -28.72 -2.81
N SER A 781 15.39 -29.75 -1.98
CA SER A 781 15.27 -31.17 -2.37
C SER A 781 13.87 -31.64 -2.76
N GLY A 782 12.83 -30.85 -2.45
CA GLY A 782 11.44 -31.25 -2.63
C GLY A 782 10.98 -32.32 -1.62
N GLU A 783 11.77 -32.59 -0.57
CA GLU A 783 11.36 -33.48 0.53
C GLU A 783 10.12 -32.93 1.24
N ASN A 784 10.14 -31.65 1.58
CA ASN A 784 9.03 -30.92 2.19
C ASN A 784 8.57 -29.84 1.22
N MET A 785 7.45 -30.10 0.55
CA MET A 785 6.95 -29.25 -0.52
C MET A 785 5.42 -29.20 -0.47
N VAL A 786 4.86 -28.01 -0.62
CA VAL A 786 3.42 -27.81 -0.76
C VAL A 786 3.15 -27.21 -2.13
N GLN A 787 2.39 -27.92 -2.96
CA GLN A 787 1.88 -27.42 -4.24
C GLN A 787 0.36 -27.29 -4.14
N ILE A 788 -0.17 -26.10 -4.38
CA ILE A 788 -1.61 -25.85 -4.43
C ILE A 788 -1.91 -25.14 -5.73
N ILE A 789 -2.83 -25.68 -6.52
CA ILE A 789 -3.26 -25.06 -7.79
C ILE A 789 -4.73 -24.67 -7.65
N LEU A 790 -5.03 -23.39 -7.90
CA LEU A 790 -6.38 -22.93 -8.16
C LEU A 790 -6.72 -23.20 -9.63
N MET A 791 -7.83 -23.88 -9.89
CA MET A 791 -8.30 -24.24 -11.22
C MET A 791 -9.76 -23.79 -11.40
N PRO A 792 -10.16 -23.38 -12.62
CA PRO A 792 -11.57 -23.16 -12.94
C PRO A 792 -12.31 -24.50 -12.99
N SER A 793 -13.60 -24.48 -12.65
CA SER A 793 -14.50 -25.63 -12.80
C SER A 793 -14.83 -25.97 -14.25
N ASP A 794 -14.77 -24.97 -15.15
CA ASP A 794 -15.10 -25.07 -16.56
C ASP A 794 -13.97 -24.53 -17.44
N LEU A 795 -13.21 -25.44 -18.04
CA LEU A 795 -12.11 -25.11 -18.96
C LEU A 795 -12.60 -24.63 -20.33
N SER A 796 -13.87 -24.85 -20.70
CA SER A 796 -14.40 -24.46 -22.02
C SER A 796 -14.51 -22.95 -22.19
N LYS A 797 -14.59 -22.21 -21.09
CA LYS A 797 -14.60 -20.74 -21.06
C LYS A 797 -13.19 -20.12 -21.19
N SER A 798 -12.11 -20.90 -21.12
CA SER A 798 -10.75 -20.36 -21.21
C SER A 798 -10.50 -19.84 -22.63
N VAL A 799 -10.18 -18.55 -22.76
CA VAL A 799 -9.66 -17.99 -24.00
C VAL A 799 -8.25 -18.55 -24.20
N ARG A 800 -8.07 -19.40 -25.20
CA ARG A 800 -6.78 -20.03 -25.49
C ARG A 800 -5.93 -19.11 -26.35
N ASN A 801 -4.63 -19.08 -26.08
CA ASN A 801 -3.67 -18.58 -27.04
C ASN A 801 -3.50 -19.61 -28.17
N PRO A 802 -3.89 -19.30 -29.43
CA PRO A 802 -3.77 -20.24 -30.54
C PRO A 802 -2.31 -20.55 -30.91
N ASN A 803 -1.34 -19.74 -30.45
CA ASN A 803 0.08 -19.88 -30.79
C ASN A 803 0.87 -20.73 -29.79
N ILE A 804 0.32 -21.03 -28.61
CA ILE A 804 0.96 -21.95 -27.66
C ILE A 804 0.58 -23.39 -28.05
N LYS A 805 1.58 -24.18 -28.45
CA LYS A 805 1.38 -25.61 -28.73
C LYS A 805 0.94 -26.31 -27.43
N PRO A 806 -0.13 -27.13 -27.47
CA PRO A 806 -0.66 -27.84 -26.31
C PRO A 806 0.36 -28.78 -25.67
#